data_AF-A0A2A4WH60-F1
#
_entry.id   AF-A0A2A4WH60-F1
#
_cell.length_a   1.000
_cell.length_b   1.000
_cell.length_c   1.000
_cell.angle_alpha   90.00
_cell.angle_beta   90.00
_cell.angle_gamma   90.00
#
_symmetry.space_group_name_H-M   'P 1'
#
loop_
_entity.id
_entity.type
_entity.pdbx_description
1 polymer ?
#
loop_
_entity_poly.entity_id
_entity_poly.type
_entity_poly.pdbx_seq_one_letter_code
_entity_poly.pdbx_strand_id
1 'polypeptide(L)'
;MKQLNDNKQSSAHMEDEHKASGCDPLLKLWNLRILIRLNTFNRVFDRYGGLQDPEMMHILGLSAFLQNEGVDKKTIFSNLSNTLKALENETPMAPQDIFSVNIKILQKSLSLTPCEIDILRFVIVSGSSSGFNMVIETLGEMSNEQIRHALSIILNVPRSEIENAMRTNGALISAGLLRFNTSGHYMHSLQQCFDIPHSIKYALTQEQNNPEAILQCFFKIADQSHLSIADFPHLKADITLLAGYLQSAEKKHIPGINVLIYGEPGTGKTELVKTLTRHCGLELYEITMQDMEGNPIDGKDRFSAYQLTQKMLANKEKSAILFDEIEDAFPDVNFSPFGHVTRPDFKKAWVHQLLEGNPIPAFWLCNSVVQLDDSVLRRFDFVLNLRAPTRNIRRRILDKYLGHLNLSDAWLAQMAEHEHLVPAHAENAAKIAAHLNTENSRELEKNLERIIGNKLQVMGLSRKPRTVISRETRYSLEYLNPDQDLEALTQGLQQNHQARICLYGAPGTGKTAFAHYVAEYLDKPLLKKQASDILSKWVGEAEKNIAAMFDEAEADDMVLLIDEVDSFLLDRGSAQNSWEITQVNELLVQMESFNGVFIASTNLLNLVDAASLRRFDLKIKFDYMKPKQAWTLFLQVLEEHGCHVEEEARQYKTDLVRLDNLTPGDFATVVRQSRSLNKTIQPHYLLAALEKECKAKPGAGKSIGFIGS
;
A
#
# COMPACT_ATOMS: atom_id res chain seq x y z
N MET A 1 -55.66 57.80 13.71
CA MET A 1 -54.97 56.72 14.46
C MET A 1 -55.50 55.31 14.20
N LYS A 2 -56.69 55.10 13.60
CA LYS A 2 -57.15 53.73 13.22
C LYS A 2 -56.60 53.19 11.89
N GLN A 3 -56.31 54.05 10.91
CA GLN A 3 -55.80 53.59 9.58
C GLN A 3 -54.29 53.28 9.51
N LEU A 4 -53.49 53.61 10.54
CA LEU A 4 -52.07 53.23 10.58
C LEU A 4 -51.81 51.88 11.28
N ASN A 5 -52.79 51.33 12.00
CA ASN A 5 -52.67 50.00 12.63
C ASN A 5 -53.10 48.87 11.69
N ASP A 6 -54.06 49.11 10.79
CA ASP A 6 -54.52 48.07 9.85
C ASP A 6 -53.45 47.72 8.79
N ASN A 7 -52.61 48.68 8.37
CA ASN A 7 -51.50 48.39 7.45
C ASN A 7 -50.31 47.67 8.12
N LYS A 8 -50.15 47.77 9.45
CA LYS A 8 -49.15 46.98 10.19
C LYS A 8 -49.65 45.58 10.56
N GLN A 9 -50.95 45.42 10.81
CA GLN A 9 -51.54 44.09 11.05
C GLN A 9 -51.70 43.28 9.75
N SER A 10 -51.96 43.92 8.61
CA SER A 10 -51.98 43.22 7.31
C SER A 10 -50.59 42.83 6.81
N SER A 11 -49.53 43.61 7.12
CA SER A 11 -48.14 43.21 6.80
C SER A 11 -47.61 42.16 7.77
N ALA A 12 -47.98 42.24 9.05
CA ALA A 12 -47.62 41.22 10.05
C ALA A 12 -48.34 39.88 9.81
N HIS A 13 -49.60 39.89 9.33
CA HIS A 13 -50.29 38.66 8.92
C HIS A 13 -49.72 38.03 7.65
N MET A 14 -49.19 38.83 6.71
CA MET A 14 -48.45 38.30 5.55
C MET A 14 -47.06 37.76 5.94
N GLU A 15 -46.37 38.38 6.90
CA GLU A 15 -45.09 37.89 7.43
C GLU A 15 -45.26 36.65 8.33
N ASP A 16 -46.38 36.53 9.06
CA ASP A 16 -46.67 35.37 9.92
C ASP A 16 -47.26 34.17 9.14
N GLU A 17 -47.99 34.38 8.04
CA GLU A 17 -48.36 33.27 7.14
C GLU A 17 -47.15 32.65 6.44
N HIS A 18 -46.10 33.43 6.16
CA HIS A 18 -44.83 32.92 5.63
C HIS A 18 -44.02 32.08 6.61
N LYS A 19 -44.25 32.23 7.92
CA LYS A 19 -43.61 31.38 8.95
C LYS A 19 -44.46 30.17 9.34
N ALA A 20 -45.77 30.20 9.09
CA ALA A 20 -46.72 29.16 9.50
C ALA A 20 -46.99 28.07 8.44
N SER A 21 -46.73 28.32 7.16
CA SER A 21 -46.68 27.24 6.14
C SER A 21 -45.22 26.82 5.95
N GLY A 22 -44.81 25.68 6.51
CA GLY A 22 -43.43 25.17 6.50
C GLY A 22 -42.90 24.74 5.11
N CYS A 23 -43.03 25.61 4.11
CA CYS A 23 -42.60 25.38 2.75
C CYS A 23 -41.56 26.43 2.34
N ASP A 24 -40.35 25.97 2.00
CA ASP A 24 -39.28 26.82 1.48
C ASP A 24 -39.77 27.58 0.21
N PRO A 25 -39.82 28.93 0.23
CA PRO A 25 -40.27 29.72 -0.92
C PRO A 25 -39.48 29.41 -2.20
N LEU A 26 -38.21 29.02 -2.08
CA LEU A 26 -37.37 28.65 -3.21
C LEU A 26 -37.83 27.33 -3.86
N LEU A 27 -38.15 26.33 -3.04
CA LEU A 27 -38.73 25.06 -3.51
C LEU A 27 -40.04 25.28 -4.25
N LYS A 28 -40.91 26.13 -3.71
CA LYS A 28 -42.18 26.46 -4.36
C LYS A 28 -41.95 27.13 -5.72
N LEU A 29 -41.01 28.08 -5.80
CA LEU A 29 -40.64 28.75 -7.05
C LEU A 29 -40.12 27.77 -8.11
N TRP A 30 -39.20 26.87 -7.76
CA TRP A 30 -38.65 25.88 -8.69
C TRP A 30 -39.72 24.90 -9.19
N ASN A 31 -40.57 24.40 -8.29
CA ASN A 31 -41.69 23.54 -8.66
C ASN A 31 -42.63 24.21 -9.67
N LEU A 32 -43.00 25.47 -9.41
CA LEU A 32 -43.88 26.22 -10.30
C LEU A 32 -43.23 26.47 -11.67
N ARG A 33 -41.93 26.76 -11.73
CA ARG A 33 -41.20 26.89 -13.00
C ARG A 33 -41.19 25.59 -13.79
N ILE A 34 -41.00 24.44 -13.13
CA ILE A 34 -41.09 23.12 -13.78
C ILE A 34 -42.49 22.92 -14.37
N LEU A 35 -43.54 23.05 -13.55
CA LEU A 35 -44.90 22.75 -13.98
C LEU A 35 -45.41 23.70 -15.08
N ILE A 36 -45.14 25.00 -14.93
CA ILE A 36 -45.72 26.04 -15.79
C ILE A 36 -44.80 26.40 -16.96
N ARG A 37 -43.51 26.69 -16.72
CA ARG A 37 -42.59 27.16 -17.77
C ARG A 37 -42.07 26.01 -18.65
N LEU A 38 -41.87 24.82 -18.07
CA LEU A 38 -41.49 23.61 -18.83
C LEU A 38 -42.70 22.77 -19.28
N ASN A 39 -43.92 23.28 -19.06
CA ASN A 39 -45.18 22.69 -19.53
C ASN A 39 -45.39 21.23 -19.07
N THR A 40 -45.01 20.90 -17.83
CA THR A 40 -45.19 19.55 -17.26
C THR A 40 -46.41 19.43 -16.34
N PHE A 41 -47.17 20.50 -16.11
CA PHE A 41 -48.34 20.52 -15.23
C PHE A 41 -49.33 19.36 -15.44
N ASN A 42 -49.60 18.96 -16.68
CA ASN A 42 -50.56 17.87 -16.92
C ASN A 42 -50.06 16.50 -16.42
N ARG A 43 -48.74 16.33 -16.20
CA ARG A 43 -48.09 15.08 -15.81
C ARG A 43 -48.13 14.83 -14.29
N VAL A 44 -48.47 15.82 -13.46
CA VAL A 44 -48.62 15.59 -11.99
C VAL A 44 -49.94 14.91 -11.61
N PHE A 45 -50.90 14.84 -12.53
CA PHE A 45 -52.19 14.21 -12.28
C PHE A 45 -52.14 12.74 -12.65
N ASP A 46 -52.76 11.89 -11.82
CA ASP A 46 -52.94 10.49 -12.14
C ASP A 46 -53.98 10.26 -13.27
N ARG A 47 -54.21 8.98 -13.61
CA ARG A 47 -55.18 8.57 -14.65
C ARG A 47 -56.62 8.98 -14.35
N TYR A 48 -56.93 9.26 -13.09
CA TYR A 48 -58.25 9.70 -12.62
C TYR A 48 -58.33 11.22 -12.40
N GLY A 49 -57.23 11.94 -12.66
CA GLY A 49 -57.15 13.39 -12.49
C GLY A 49 -56.86 13.85 -11.06
N GLY A 50 -56.47 12.94 -10.16
CA GLY A 50 -56.09 13.24 -8.78
C GLY A 50 -54.61 13.61 -8.63
N LEU A 51 -54.29 14.36 -7.57
CA LEU A 51 -52.92 14.65 -7.13
C LEU A 51 -52.56 13.66 -6.01
N GLN A 52 -51.47 12.91 -6.18
CA GLN A 52 -51.18 11.77 -5.31
C GLN A 52 -50.21 12.05 -4.16
N ASP A 53 -49.48 13.17 -4.18
CA ASP A 53 -48.42 13.45 -3.20
C ASP A 53 -48.77 14.62 -2.25
N PRO A 54 -49.02 14.35 -0.95
CA PRO A 54 -49.39 15.37 0.03
C PRO A 54 -48.32 16.44 0.27
N GLU A 55 -47.04 16.07 0.18
CA GLU A 55 -45.92 17.00 0.39
C GLU A 55 -45.82 17.98 -0.78
N MET A 56 -45.91 17.50 -2.02
CA MET A 56 -45.98 18.30 -3.24
C MET A 56 -47.19 19.25 -3.21
N MET A 57 -48.36 18.76 -2.80
CA MET A 57 -49.54 19.59 -2.65
C MET A 57 -49.33 20.69 -1.60
N HIS A 58 -48.74 20.34 -0.45
CA HIS A 58 -48.37 21.33 0.56
C HIS A 58 -47.38 22.35 0.02
N ILE A 59 -46.35 21.90 -0.71
CA ILE A 59 -45.32 22.77 -1.28
C ILE A 59 -45.91 23.77 -2.30
N LEU A 60 -46.82 23.30 -3.14
CA LEU A 60 -47.50 24.14 -4.12
C LEU A 60 -48.57 25.05 -3.50
N GLY A 61 -48.88 24.92 -2.21
CA GLY A 61 -49.98 25.63 -1.54
C GLY A 61 -51.36 25.15 -1.98
N LEU A 62 -51.45 23.88 -2.39
CA LEU A 62 -52.67 23.25 -2.87
C LEU A 62 -53.45 22.49 -1.79
N SER A 63 -52.98 22.47 -0.53
CA SER A 63 -53.61 21.72 0.56
C SER A 63 -55.08 22.10 0.79
N ALA A 64 -55.46 23.36 0.55
CA ALA A 64 -56.86 23.81 0.67
C ALA A 64 -57.79 23.19 -0.39
N PHE A 65 -57.25 22.70 -1.51
CA PHE A 65 -58.02 22.07 -2.58
C PHE A 65 -58.33 20.58 -2.29
N LEU A 66 -57.75 19.99 -1.24
CA LEU A 66 -58.08 18.63 -0.76
C LEU A 66 -59.51 18.52 -0.19
N GLN A 67 -60.06 19.65 0.28
CA GLN A 67 -61.35 19.66 0.99
C GLN A 67 -62.55 19.98 0.08
N ASN A 68 -62.31 20.36 -1.18
CA ASN A 68 -63.35 20.77 -2.12
C ASN A 68 -63.51 19.75 -3.25
N GLU A 69 -64.59 18.97 -3.23
CA GLU A 69 -65.00 18.17 -4.39
C GLU A 69 -65.34 19.12 -5.57
N GLY A 70 -64.64 18.97 -6.71
CA GLY A 70 -65.01 19.63 -7.97
C GLY A 70 -64.08 20.74 -8.49
N VAL A 71 -62.85 20.86 -7.98
CA VAL A 71 -61.89 21.87 -8.50
C VAL A 71 -61.31 21.39 -9.83
N ASP A 72 -61.51 22.17 -10.90
CA ASP A 72 -61.03 21.82 -12.24
C ASP A 72 -59.53 22.15 -12.45
N LYS A 73 -58.88 21.41 -13.37
CA LYS A 73 -57.45 21.59 -13.69
C LYS A 73 -57.12 23.03 -14.14
N LYS A 74 -58.08 23.72 -14.76
CA LYS A 74 -57.90 25.12 -15.23
C LYS A 74 -57.78 26.09 -14.06
N THR A 75 -58.61 25.93 -13.02
CA THR A 75 -58.55 26.75 -11.81
C THR A 75 -57.23 26.56 -11.08
N ILE A 76 -56.78 25.31 -10.94
CA ILE A 76 -55.47 24.99 -10.35
C ILE A 76 -54.34 25.64 -11.16
N PHE A 77 -54.33 25.45 -12.49
CA PHE A 77 -53.30 26.03 -13.35
C PHE A 77 -53.25 27.57 -13.27
N SER A 78 -54.41 28.22 -13.25
CA SER A 78 -54.51 29.68 -13.13
C SER A 78 -53.95 30.18 -11.80
N ASN A 79 -54.29 29.50 -10.69
CA ASN A 79 -53.78 29.82 -9.36
C ASN A 79 -52.24 29.67 -9.29
N LEU A 80 -51.71 28.52 -9.73
CA LEU A 80 -50.27 28.26 -9.76
C LEU A 80 -49.53 29.27 -10.65
N SER A 81 -50.11 29.61 -11.81
CA SER A 81 -49.52 30.61 -12.73
C SER A 81 -49.48 32.01 -12.14
N ASN A 82 -50.53 32.42 -11.41
CA ASN A 82 -50.56 33.71 -10.72
C ASN A 82 -49.56 33.74 -9.56
N THR A 83 -49.46 32.64 -8.82
CA THR A 83 -48.46 32.46 -7.75
C THR A 83 -47.03 32.53 -8.29
N LEU A 84 -46.76 31.88 -9.44
CA LEU A 84 -45.46 31.97 -10.10
C LEU A 84 -45.10 33.41 -10.47
N LYS A 85 -46.04 34.14 -11.08
CA LYS A 85 -45.82 35.55 -11.45
C LYS A 85 -45.52 36.43 -10.23
N ALA A 86 -46.21 36.20 -9.11
CA ALA A 86 -45.93 36.93 -7.88
C ALA A 86 -44.51 36.63 -7.37
N LEU A 87 -44.15 35.35 -7.26
CA LEU A 87 -42.83 34.92 -6.78
C LEU A 87 -41.66 35.29 -7.71
N GLU A 88 -41.90 35.41 -9.03
CA GLU A 88 -40.87 35.88 -9.98
C GLU A 88 -40.65 37.40 -9.90
N ASN A 89 -41.66 38.16 -9.46
CA ASN A 89 -41.56 39.61 -9.29
C ASN A 89 -40.94 40.00 -7.93
N GLU A 90 -41.07 39.13 -6.94
CA GLU A 90 -40.34 39.24 -5.68
C GLU A 90 -38.90 38.75 -5.90
N THR A 91 -37.90 39.54 -5.52
CA THR A 91 -36.52 39.02 -5.47
C THR A 91 -36.47 38.10 -4.26
N PRO A 92 -36.41 36.76 -4.41
CA PRO A 92 -36.43 35.89 -3.25
C PRO A 92 -35.17 36.18 -2.45
N MET A 93 -35.33 36.58 -1.19
CA MET A 93 -34.18 36.72 -0.30
C MET A 93 -33.53 35.34 -0.19
N ALA A 94 -32.22 35.25 -0.39
CA ALA A 94 -31.52 33.97 -0.27
C ALA A 94 -31.86 33.33 1.09
N PRO A 95 -32.35 32.07 1.13
CA PRO A 95 -32.72 31.44 2.38
C PRO A 95 -31.55 31.51 3.37
N GLN A 96 -31.77 31.94 4.62
CA GLN A 96 -30.74 31.83 5.66
C GLN A 96 -30.80 30.42 6.28
N ASP A 97 -30.57 29.42 5.45
CA ASP A 97 -30.56 28.00 5.81
C ASP A 97 -29.14 27.48 6.06
N ILE A 98 -29.04 26.26 6.58
CA ILE A 98 -27.77 25.57 6.86
C ILE A 98 -26.86 25.56 5.63
N PHE A 99 -27.44 25.26 4.46
CA PHE A 99 -26.71 25.27 3.19
C PHE A 99 -26.07 26.64 2.93
N SER A 100 -26.80 27.74 3.10
CA SER A 100 -26.29 29.09 2.84
C SER A 100 -25.22 29.55 3.83
N VAL A 101 -25.17 28.96 5.02
CA VAL A 101 -24.07 29.16 5.98
C VAL A 101 -22.86 28.35 5.53
N ASN A 102 -23.03 27.05 5.29
CA ASN A 102 -21.93 26.12 5.04
C ASN A 102 -21.26 26.37 3.67
N ILE A 103 -22.04 26.73 2.64
CA ILE A 103 -21.50 26.95 1.29
C ILE A 103 -20.55 28.15 1.20
N LYS A 104 -20.63 29.11 2.12
CA LYS A 104 -19.81 30.35 2.09
C LYS A 104 -18.30 30.08 2.08
N ILE A 105 -17.85 29.04 2.78
CA ILE A 105 -16.43 28.67 2.79
C ILE A 105 -16.01 28.11 1.43
N LEU A 106 -16.79 27.18 0.88
CA LEU A 106 -16.49 26.61 -0.44
C LEU A 106 -16.59 27.70 -1.53
N GLN A 107 -17.58 28.59 -1.44
CA GLN A 107 -17.73 29.73 -2.34
C GLN A 107 -16.49 30.63 -2.31
N LYS A 108 -16.03 31.02 -1.12
CA LYS A 108 -14.86 31.89 -0.97
C LYS A 108 -13.60 31.23 -1.51
N SER A 109 -13.39 29.96 -1.19
CA SER A 109 -12.14 29.27 -1.50
C SER A 109 -12.08 28.75 -2.95
N LEU A 110 -13.21 28.39 -3.58
CA LEU A 110 -13.27 27.96 -4.98
C LEU A 110 -13.67 29.08 -5.95
N SER A 111 -14.03 30.27 -5.45
CA SER A 111 -14.62 31.35 -6.25
C SER A 111 -15.88 30.92 -7.02
N LEU A 112 -16.76 30.16 -6.36
CA LEU A 112 -18.00 29.68 -6.99
C LEU A 112 -18.90 30.85 -7.39
N THR A 113 -19.41 30.78 -8.61
CA THR A 113 -20.40 31.71 -9.14
C THR A 113 -21.77 31.47 -8.48
N PRO A 114 -22.67 32.47 -8.48
CA PRO A 114 -24.05 32.27 -8.02
C PRO A 114 -24.76 31.12 -8.76
N CYS A 115 -24.56 31.01 -10.08
CA CYS A 115 -25.06 29.91 -10.90
C CYS A 115 -24.62 28.54 -10.39
N GLU A 116 -23.34 28.36 -10.07
CA GLU A 116 -22.80 27.10 -9.56
C GLU A 116 -23.38 26.74 -8.18
N ILE A 117 -23.57 27.75 -7.32
CA ILE A 117 -24.22 27.56 -6.01
C ILE A 117 -25.68 27.14 -6.16
N ASP A 118 -26.41 27.76 -7.09
CA ASP A 118 -27.81 27.44 -7.35
C ASP A 118 -27.96 26.03 -7.94
N ILE A 119 -27.07 25.62 -8.86
CA ILE A 119 -27.03 24.24 -9.37
C ILE A 119 -26.78 23.26 -8.21
N LEU A 120 -25.77 23.52 -7.39
CA LEU A 120 -25.42 22.62 -6.28
C LEU A 120 -26.57 22.51 -5.28
N ARG A 121 -27.20 23.64 -4.92
CA ARG A 121 -28.38 23.67 -4.04
C ARG A 121 -29.53 22.87 -4.64
N PHE A 122 -29.84 23.11 -5.91
CA PHE A 122 -30.91 22.42 -6.62
C PHE A 122 -30.73 20.91 -6.58
N VAL A 123 -29.53 20.41 -6.87
CA VAL A 123 -29.25 18.97 -6.88
C VAL A 123 -29.35 18.39 -5.47
N ILE A 124 -28.81 19.04 -4.43
CA ILE A 124 -28.90 18.54 -3.04
C ILE A 124 -30.35 18.46 -2.57
N VAL A 125 -31.13 19.50 -2.83
CA VAL A 125 -32.53 19.59 -2.42
C VAL A 125 -33.39 18.59 -3.22
N SER A 126 -33.10 18.37 -4.50
CA SER A 126 -33.80 17.38 -5.34
C SER A 126 -33.73 15.95 -4.78
N GLY A 127 -32.64 15.60 -4.12
CA GLY A 127 -32.44 14.29 -3.49
C GLY A 127 -32.88 14.21 -2.02
N SER A 128 -33.54 15.23 -1.48
CA SER A 128 -33.88 15.32 -0.05
C SER A 128 -35.36 15.59 0.25
N SER A 129 -36.17 16.06 -0.72
CA SER A 129 -37.63 16.24 -0.58
C SER A 129 -38.39 15.36 -1.57
N SER A 130 -39.27 14.49 -1.07
CA SER A 130 -40.10 13.60 -1.90
C SER A 130 -41.08 14.39 -2.78
N GLY A 131 -41.75 15.40 -2.20
CA GLY A 131 -42.67 16.26 -2.93
C GLY A 131 -42.01 17.03 -4.08
N PHE A 132 -40.77 17.49 -3.90
CA PHE A 132 -40.00 18.12 -4.97
C PHE A 132 -39.55 17.10 -6.02
N ASN A 133 -39.07 15.93 -5.58
CA ASN A 133 -38.65 14.86 -6.48
C ASN A 133 -39.78 14.43 -7.44
N MET A 134 -41.02 14.30 -6.93
CA MET A 134 -42.20 13.96 -7.74
C MET A 134 -42.43 14.97 -8.89
N VAL A 135 -42.21 16.26 -8.64
CA VAL A 135 -42.34 17.29 -9.69
C VAL A 135 -41.20 17.21 -10.69
N ILE A 136 -39.98 16.91 -10.26
CA ILE A 136 -38.84 16.72 -11.17
C ILE A 136 -39.06 15.51 -12.08
N GLU A 137 -39.62 14.42 -11.58
CA GLU A 137 -39.97 13.22 -12.38
C GLU A 137 -40.92 13.53 -13.54
N THR A 138 -41.73 14.59 -13.44
CA THR A 138 -42.61 15.03 -14.53
C THR A 138 -41.85 15.48 -15.78
N LEU A 139 -40.57 15.84 -15.67
CA LEU A 139 -39.73 16.18 -16.82
C LEU A 139 -39.49 14.97 -17.72
N GLY A 140 -39.49 13.77 -17.15
CA GLY A 140 -39.18 12.52 -17.84
C GLY A 140 -37.70 12.41 -18.21
N GLU A 141 -37.39 11.51 -19.14
CA GLU A 141 -36.04 11.38 -19.66
C GLU A 141 -35.72 12.52 -20.64
N MET A 142 -34.50 13.05 -20.56
CA MET A 142 -34.06 14.22 -21.31
C MET A 142 -32.65 13.99 -21.87
N SER A 143 -32.34 14.64 -22.99
CA SER A 143 -30.97 14.74 -23.50
C SER A 143 -30.15 15.74 -22.67
N ASN A 144 -28.81 15.65 -22.76
CA ASN A 144 -27.91 16.62 -22.12
C ASN A 144 -28.17 18.08 -22.53
N GLU A 145 -28.69 18.33 -23.73
CA GLU A 145 -29.06 19.68 -24.16
C GLU A 145 -30.35 20.15 -23.47
N GLN A 146 -31.34 19.26 -23.41
CA GLN A 146 -32.62 19.52 -22.75
C GLN A 146 -32.45 19.75 -21.25
N ILE A 147 -31.54 19.02 -20.59
CA ILE A 147 -31.22 19.20 -19.17
C ILE A 147 -30.68 20.61 -18.90
N ARG A 148 -29.72 21.08 -19.71
CA ARG A 148 -29.16 22.43 -19.56
C ARG A 148 -30.21 23.50 -19.80
N HIS A 149 -31.09 23.29 -20.78
CA HIS A 149 -32.22 24.19 -21.01
C HIS A 149 -33.22 24.20 -19.85
N ALA A 150 -33.55 23.03 -19.30
CA ALA A 150 -34.42 22.92 -18.14
C ALA A 150 -33.85 23.65 -16.92
N LEU A 151 -32.57 23.43 -16.59
CA LEU A 151 -31.90 24.12 -15.48
C LEU A 151 -31.86 25.64 -15.68
N SER A 152 -31.63 26.12 -16.91
CA SER A 152 -31.67 27.55 -17.23
C SER A 152 -33.03 28.16 -16.90
N ILE A 153 -34.13 27.45 -17.19
CA ILE A 153 -35.49 27.91 -16.87
C ILE A 153 -35.79 27.79 -15.38
N ILE A 154 -35.44 26.66 -14.74
CA ILE A 154 -35.74 26.39 -13.33
C ILE A 154 -35.01 27.38 -12.42
N LEU A 155 -33.72 27.59 -12.67
CA LEU A 155 -32.88 28.49 -11.87
C LEU A 155 -33.04 29.95 -12.30
N ASN A 156 -33.63 30.22 -13.47
CA ASN A 156 -33.70 31.54 -14.09
C ASN A 156 -32.32 32.16 -14.31
N VAL A 157 -31.44 31.36 -14.91
CA VAL A 157 -30.03 31.69 -15.18
C VAL A 157 -29.79 31.53 -16.68
N PRO A 158 -29.01 32.41 -17.34
CA PRO A 158 -28.69 32.28 -18.76
C PRO A 158 -28.11 30.90 -19.12
N ARG A 159 -28.55 30.31 -20.23
CA ARG A 159 -28.10 28.98 -20.67
C ARG A 159 -26.57 28.89 -20.80
N SER A 160 -25.90 29.96 -21.21
CA SER A 160 -24.44 30.03 -21.29
C SER A 160 -23.75 29.85 -19.94
N GLU A 161 -24.34 30.35 -18.84
CA GLU A 161 -23.79 30.19 -17.49
C GLU A 161 -23.97 28.76 -16.98
N ILE A 162 -25.13 28.15 -17.25
CA ILE A 162 -25.37 26.72 -16.97
C ILE A 162 -24.37 25.85 -17.74
N GLU A 163 -24.18 26.14 -19.03
CA GLU A 163 -23.22 25.44 -19.88
C GLU A 163 -21.80 25.56 -19.33
N ASN A 164 -21.39 26.75 -18.88
CA ASN A 164 -20.06 26.96 -18.31
C ASN A 164 -19.88 26.23 -16.97
N ALA A 165 -20.86 26.29 -16.07
CA ALA A 165 -20.83 25.62 -14.77
C ALA A 165 -20.74 24.09 -14.90
N MET A 166 -21.37 23.52 -15.94
CA MET A 166 -21.42 22.08 -16.19
C MET A 166 -20.31 21.56 -17.14
N ARG A 167 -19.29 22.37 -17.47
CA ARG A 167 -18.11 21.90 -18.20
C ARG A 167 -17.22 21.06 -17.30
N THR A 168 -16.46 20.14 -17.89
CA THR A 168 -15.48 19.30 -17.16
C THR A 168 -14.42 20.12 -16.42
N ASN A 169 -14.09 21.32 -16.91
CA ASN A 169 -13.18 22.26 -16.27
C ASN A 169 -13.88 23.36 -15.44
N GLY A 170 -15.21 23.33 -15.31
CA GLY A 170 -15.97 24.22 -14.44
C GLY A 170 -15.65 23.97 -12.96
N ALA A 171 -15.93 24.92 -12.07
CA ALA A 171 -15.48 24.82 -10.68
C ALA A 171 -16.15 23.64 -9.95
N LEU A 172 -17.43 23.39 -10.20
CA LEU A 172 -18.17 22.27 -9.59
C LEU A 172 -17.55 20.89 -9.92
N ILE A 173 -17.24 20.64 -11.19
CA ILE A 173 -16.73 19.34 -11.64
C ILE A 173 -15.23 19.21 -11.34
N SER A 174 -14.45 20.26 -11.61
CA SER A 174 -13.00 20.21 -11.41
C SER A 174 -12.57 20.22 -9.93
N ALA A 175 -13.39 20.77 -9.03
CA ALA A 175 -13.20 20.67 -7.58
C ALA A 175 -13.83 19.41 -6.97
N GLY A 176 -14.47 18.55 -7.78
CA GLY A 176 -15.08 17.31 -7.31
C GLY A 176 -16.37 17.48 -6.50
N LEU A 177 -16.99 18.67 -6.50
CA LEU A 177 -18.24 18.96 -5.77
C LEU A 177 -19.47 18.28 -6.38
N LEU A 178 -19.45 18.09 -7.70
CA LEU A 178 -20.55 17.52 -8.47
C LEU A 178 -19.97 16.72 -9.64
N ARG A 179 -20.50 15.50 -9.85
CA ARG A 179 -20.21 14.71 -11.04
C ARG A 179 -21.41 14.75 -11.97
N PHE A 180 -21.13 14.98 -13.25
CA PHE A 180 -22.15 15.03 -14.29
C PHE A 180 -21.90 13.92 -15.30
N ASN A 181 -22.86 13.00 -15.43
CA ASN A 181 -22.76 11.89 -16.37
C ASN A 181 -23.02 12.41 -17.79
N THR A 182 -21.95 12.51 -18.58
CA THR A 182 -22.00 12.92 -20.00
C THR A 182 -22.01 11.73 -20.97
N SER A 183 -21.91 10.51 -20.44
CA SER A 183 -21.63 9.30 -21.22
C SER A 183 -22.90 8.72 -21.86
N GLY A 184 -23.19 9.12 -23.10
CA GLY A 184 -24.05 8.37 -24.01
C GLY A 184 -25.06 9.19 -24.81
N HIS A 185 -25.56 8.58 -25.90
CA HIS A 185 -26.75 9.02 -26.65
C HIS A 185 -28.06 8.69 -25.93
N TYR A 186 -27.99 8.26 -24.66
CA TYR A 186 -29.13 7.82 -23.88
C TYR A 186 -29.83 9.01 -23.24
N MET A 187 -31.16 8.95 -23.18
CA MET A 187 -31.93 9.91 -22.40
C MET A 187 -31.84 9.49 -20.93
N HIS A 188 -31.73 10.47 -20.04
CA HIS A 188 -31.57 10.25 -18.60
C HIS A 188 -32.62 11.07 -17.84
N SER A 189 -33.08 10.59 -16.69
CA SER A 189 -33.79 11.47 -15.77
C SER A 189 -32.83 12.51 -15.18
N LEU A 190 -33.34 13.67 -14.81
CA LEU A 190 -32.53 14.77 -14.27
C LEU A 190 -31.68 14.31 -13.07
N GLN A 191 -32.24 13.46 -12.21
CA GLN A 191 -31.59 12.94 -11.00
C GLN A 191 -30.44 11.99 -11.32
N GLN A 192 -30.58 11.15 -12.36
CA GLN A 192 -29.53 10.21 -12.77
C GLN A 192 -28.32 10.90 -13.41
N CYS A 193 -28.47 12.16 -13.80
CA CYS A 193 -27.40 12.92 -14.44
C CYS A 193 -26.39 13.47 -13.44
N PHE A 194 -26.79 13.63 -12.18
CA PHE A 194 -25.99 14.26 -11.14
C PHE A 194 -25.65 13.27 -10.04
N ASP A 195 -24.38 13.20 -9.69
CA ASP A 195 -23.87 12.45 -8.56
C ASP A 195 -23.13 13.43 -7.63
N ILE A 196 -23.61 13.57 -6.40
CA ILE A 196 -22.99 14.41 -5.37
C ILE A 196 -22.29 13.49 -4.37
N PRO A 197 -20.99 13.69 -4.11
CA PRO A 197 -20.28 12.93 -3.09
C PRO A 197 -20.97 13.05 -1.72
N HIS A 198 -21.05 11.94 -1.00
CA HIS A 198 -21.72 11.87 0.30
C HIS A 198 -21.12 12.87 1.29
N SER A 199 -19.79 13.01 1.32
CA SER A 199 -19.08 13.98 2.16
C SER A 199 -19.49 15.42 1.87
N ILE A 200 -19.73 15.77 0.60
CA ILE A 200 -20.18 17.11 0.17
C ILE A 200 -21.63 17.33 0.59
N LYS A 201 -22.51 16.36 0.34
CA LYS A 201 -23.91 16.43 0.75
C LYS A 201 -24.00 16.64 2.27
N TYR A 202 -23.32 15.80 3.04
CA TYR A 202 -23.28 15.88 4.50
C TYR A 202 -22.77 17.26 4.98
N ALA A 203 -21.62 17.71 4.45
CA ALA A 203 -21.01 18.98 4.83
C ALA A 203 -21.95 20.19 4.59
N LEU A 204 -22.80 20.12 3.57
CA LEU A 204 -23.68 21.24 3.19
C LEU A 204 -25.09 21.17 3.82
N THR A 205 -25.53 20.01 4.31
CA THR A 205 -26.88 19.86 4.88
C THR A 205 -26.92 19.75 6.40
N GLN A 206 -25.80 19.39 7.05
CA GLN A 206 -25.76 19.21 8.51
C GLN A 206 -25.38 20.49 9.24
N GLU A 207 -25.97 20.71 10.42
CA GLU A 207 -25.55 21.78 11.33
C GLU A 207 -24.11 21.54 11.77
N GLN A 208 -23.28 22.58 11.67
CA GLN A 208 -21.87 22.52 12.03
C GLN A 208 -21.59 23.45 13.20
N ASN A 209 -20.73 23.00 14.12
CA ASN A 209 -20.34 23.79 15.29
C ASN A 209 -19.64 25.09 14.91
N ASN A 210 -18.92 25.09 13.79
CA ASN A 210 -18.37 26.28 13.16
C ASN A 210 -18.28 26.06 11.64
N PRO A 211 -18.22 27.14 10.85
CA PRO A 211 -18.14 27.01 9.40
C PRO A 211 -16.94 26.17 8.91
N GLU A 212 -15.77 26.30 9.53
CA GLU A 212 -14.54 25.60 9.11
C GLU A 212 -14.59 24.09 9.35
N ALA A 213 -15.49 23.61 10.20
CA ALA A 213 -15.68 22.20 10.51
C ALA A 213 -16.04 21.37 9.28
N ILE A 214 -16.66 21.98 8.25
CA ILE A 214 -16.96 21.28 6.98
C ILE A 214 -15.71 20.73 6.31
N LEU A 215 -14.53 21.34 6.53
CA LEU A 215 -13.28 20.91 5.93
C LEU A 215 -12.83 19.54 6.48
N GLN A 216 -13.21 19.22 7.72
CA GLN A 216 -12.91 17.94 8.37
C GLN A 216 -13.61 16.77 7.68
N CYS A 217 -14.64 17.02 6.86
CA CYS A 217 -15.28 15.99 6.05
C CYS A 217 -14.39 15.51 4.89
N PHE A 218 -13.35 16.27 4.51
CA PHE A 218 -12.51 15.98 3.34
C PHE A 218 -11.08 15.61 3.70
N PHE A 219 -10.52 16.27 4.71
CA PHE A 219 -9.16 16.03 5.15
C PHE A 219 -8.96 16.35 6.63
N LYS A 220 -7.89 15.81 7.21
CA LYS A 220 -7.37 16.20 8.53
C LYS A 220 -5.90 16.61 8.41
N ILE A 221 -5.43 17.45 9.32
CA ILE A 221 -3.99 17.71 9.45
C ILE A 221 -3.36 16.47 10.07
N ALA A 222 -2.32 15.92 9.44
CA ALA A 222 -1.67 14.70 9.91
C ALA A 222 -0.95 14.94 11.24
N ASP A 223 -1.03 13.95 12.14
CA ASP A 223 -0.28 13.97 13.40
C ASP A 223 1.23 13.98 13.15
N GLN A 224 1.97 14.56 14.10
CA GLN A 224 3.43 14.57 14.02
C GLN A 224 3.99 13.13 14.12
N SER A 225 4.93 12.80 13.24
CA SER A 225 5.65 11.52 13.35
C SER A 225 6.48 11.45 14.63
N HIS A 226 6.54 10.24 15.19
CA HIS A 226 7.45 9.88 16.28
C HIS A 226 8.84 9.45 15.76
N LEU A 227 9.02 9.39 14.45
CA LEU A 227 10.27 9.02 13.78
C LEU A 227 11.02 10.24 13.23
N SER A 228 12.30 10.03 12.96
CA SER A 228 13.22 10.98 12.35
C SER A 228 13.85 10.36 11.10
N ILE A 229 14.47 11.17 10.24
CA ILE A 229 15.17 10.64 9.04
C ILE A 229 16.27 9.65 9.41
N ALA A 230 16.88 9.79 10.60
CA ALA A 230 17.91 8.87 11.08
C ALA A 230 17.38 7.44 11.31
N ASP A 231 16.07 7.28 11.48
CA ASP A 231 15.42 5.97 11.60
C ASP A 231 15.26 5.25 10.26
N PHE A 232 15.49 5.94 9.13
CA PHE A 232 15.44 5.39 7.77
C PHE A 232 16.81 5.45 7.07
N PRO A 233 17.87 4.85 7.63
CA PRO A 233 19.23 4.97 7.10
C PRO A 233 19.38 4.37 5.69
N HIS A 234 18.60 3.33 5.39
CA HIS A 234 18.57 2.64 4.11
C HIS A 234 17.94 3.47 2.98
N LEU A 235 17.11 4.47 3.32
CA LEU A 235 16.47 5.36 2.34
C LEU A 235 17.15 6.73 2.30
N LYS A 236 18.36 6.87 2.88
CA LYS A 236 19.02 8.17 2.99
C LYS A 236 19.19 8.86 1.62
N ALA A 237 19.57 8.11 0.59
CA ALA A 237 19.74 8.65 -0.76
C ALA A 237 18.39 9.13 -1.34
N ASP A 238 17.36 8.29 -1.29
CA ASP A 238 16.02 8.60 -1.80
C ASP A 238 15.38 9.77 -1.05
N ILE A 239 15.46 9.79 0.29
CA ILE A 239 14.97 10.87 1.13
C ILE A 239 15.69 12.18 0.79
N THR A 240 17.01 12.15 0.58
CA THR A 240 17.78 13.36 0.23
C THR A 240 17.36 13.89 -1.14
N LEU A 241 17.23 13.02 -2.13
CA LEU A 241 16.79 13.36 -3.47
C LEU A 241 15.38 13.94 -3.46
N LEU A 242 14.44 13.24 -2.81
CA LEU A 242 13.04 13.63 -2.75
C LEU A 242 12.84 14.93 -1.94
N ALA A 243 13.53 15.10 -0.82
CA ALA A 243 13.49 16.34 -0.04
C ALA A 243 14.00 17.53 -0.87
N GLY A 244 15.11 17.35 -1.61
CA GLY A 244 15.63 18.36 -2.53
C GLY A 244 14.64 18.70 -3.64
N TYR A 245 13.97 17.68 -4.20
CA TYR A 245 12.94 17.86 -5.22
C TYR A 245 11.75 18.67 -4.69
N LEU A 246 11.18 18.27 -3.55
CA LEU A 246 10.03 18.93 -2.92
C LEU A 246 10.33 20.38 -2.53
N GLN A 247 11.51 20.66 -1.97
CA GLN A 247 11.92 22.02 -1.61
C GLN A 247 12.14 22.91 -2.85
N SER A 248 12.72 22.37 -3.93
CA SER A 248 12.88 23.11 -5.18
C SER A 248 11.52 23.37 -5.83
N ALA A 249 10.63 22.39 -5.77
CA ALA A 249 9.29 22.48 -6.30
C ALA A 249 8.44 23.54 -5.60
N GLU A 250 8.48 23.57 -4.27
CA GLU A 250 7.77 24.56 -3.46
C GLU A 250 8.22 25.98 -3.80
N LYS A 251 9.53 26.22 -3.89
CA LYS A 251 10.09 27.54 -4.28
C LYS A 251 9.74 27.98 -5.70
N LYS A 252 9.55 27.04 -6.62
CA LYS A 252 9.27 27.31 -8.04
C LYS A 252 7.78 27.19 -8.38
N HIS A 253 6.93 26.81 -7.42
CA HIS A 253 5.52 26.47 -7.62
C HIS A 253 5.31 25.51 -8.80
N ILE A 254 6.11 24.44 -8.86
CA ILE A 254 5.97 23.41 -9.91
C ILE A 254 4.69 22.61 -9.63
N PRO A 255 3.69 22.60 -10.54
CA PRO A 255 2.50 21.78 -10.38
C PRO A 255 2.76 20.32 -10.80
N GLY A 256 1.84 19.44 -10.44
CA GLY A 256 1.79 18.06 -10.91
C GLY A 256 2.67 17.08 -10.14
N ILE A 257 3.09 17.42 -8.90
CA ILE A 257 4.03 16.59 -8.15
C ILE A 257 3.31 15.45 -7.44
N ASN A 258 3.62 14.23 -7.84
CA ASN A 258 3.04 13.01 -7.30
C ASN A 258 4.13 12.02 -6.91
N VAL A 259 4.15 11.67 -5.62
CA VAL A 259 5.09 10.72 -5.03
C VAL A 259 4.33 9.45 -4.65
N LEU A 260 4.66 8.33 -5.29
CA LEU A 260 4.13 7.03 -4.93
C LEU A 260 5.08 6.32 -3.96
N ILE A 261 4.55 5.85 -2.83
CA ILE A 261 5.29 5.00 -1.90
C ILE A 261 4.51 3.69 -1.73
N TYR A 262 5.15 2.57 -2.07
CA TYR A 262 4.54 1.25 -1.99
C TYR A 262 5.39 0.29 -1.17
N GLY A 263 4.81 -0.79 -0.65
CA GLY A 263 5.55 -1.80 0.13
C GLY A 263 4.64 -2.58 1.07
N GLU A 264 5.19 -3.61 1.72
CA GLU A 264 4.40 -4.50 2.58
C GLU A 264 3.64 -3.74 3.70
N PRO A 265 2.48 -4.23 4.14
CA PRO A 265 1.75 -3.63 5.26
C PRO A 265 2.61 -3.54 6.53
N GLY A 266 2.52 -2.40 7.23
CA GLY A 266 3.23 -2.20 8.51
C GLY A 266 4.72 -1.87 8.41
N THR A 267 5.26 -1.68 7.20
CA THR A 267 6.65 -1.22 6.95
C THR A 267 6.91 0.23 7.36
N GLY A 268 5.86 1.03 7.57
CA GLY A 268 5.97 2.42 8.04
C GLY A 268 5.80 3.49 6.97
N LYS A 269 5.10 3.21 5.87
CA LYS A 269 4.85 4.14 4.74
C LYS A 269 4.34 5.51 5.20
N THR A 270 3.27 5.51 6.01
CA THR A 270 2.65 6.72 6.55
C THR A 270 3.62 7.51 7.44
N GLU A 271 4.41 6.82 8.28
CA GLU A 271 5.40 7.47 9.15
C GLU A 271 6.59 8.04 8.37
N LEU A 272 7.01 7.40 7.28
CA LEU A 272 8.03 7.93 6.37
C LEU A 272 7.57 9.25 5.75
N VAL A 273 6.33 9.31 5.23
CA VAL A 273 5.79 10.56 4.65
C VAL A 273 5.73 11.65 5.69
N LYS A 274 5.18 11.39 6.88
CA LYS A 274 5.12 12.37 7.98
C LYS A 274 6.51 12.87 8.40
N THR A 275 7.50 11.97 8.43
CA THR A 275 8.89 12.33 8.76
C THR A 275 9.52 13.21 7.69
N LEU A 276 9.32 12.85 6.42
CA LEU A 276 9.86 13.55 5.26
C LEU A 276 9.25 14.95 5.11
N THR A 277 7.93 15.08 5.22
CA THR A 277 7.23 16.36 5.10
C THR A 277 7.64 17.31 6.21
N ARG A 278 7.74 16.80 7.45
CA ARG A 278 8.30 17.55 8.60
C ARG A 278 9.71 18.04 8.32
N HIS A 279 10.59 17.20 7.78
CA HIS A 279 11.95 17.60 7.43
C HIS A 279 11.99 18.67 6.34
N CYS A 280 11.06 18.61 5.39
CA CYS A 280 10.91 19.62 4.34
C CYS A 280 10.21 20.90 4.82
N GLY A 281 9.69 20.93 6.06
CA GLY A 281 8.92 22.04 6.60
C GLY A 281 7.53 22.18 5.99
N LEU A 282 6.96 21.09 5.47
CA LEU A 282 5.62 21.02 4.89
C LEU A 282 4.59 20.56 5.93
N GLU A 283 3.43 21.19 5.95
CA GLU A 283 2.23 20.76 6.68
C GLU A 283 1.48 19.71 5.85
N LEU A 284 1.24 18.54 6.44
CA LEU A 284 0.67 17.39 5.75
C LEU A 284 -0.83 17.26 6.00
N TYR A 285 -1.60 17.13 4.92
CA TYR A 285 -3.05 17.01 4.91
C TYR A 285 -3.44 15.61 4.45
N GLU A 286 -4.05 14.83 5.33
CA GLU A 286 -4.46 13.45 5.04
C GLU A 286 -5.93 13.41 4.61
N ILE A 287 -6.20 12.82 3.45
CA ILE A 287 -7.57 12.61 2.95
C ILE A 287 -8.30 11.62 3.85
N THR A 288 -9.52 11.95 4.24
CA THR A 288 -10.33 11.10 5.12
C THR A 288 -10.70 9.77 4.45
N MET A 289 -10.64 8.69 5.22
CA MET A 289 -11.10 7.35 4.81
C MET A 289 -12.49 7.01 5.38
N GLN A 290 -12.91 7.77 6.38
CA GLN A 290 -14.16 7.59 7.09
C GLN A 290 -14.93 8.90 7.09
N ASP A 291 -16.25 8.82 7.04
CA ASP A 291 -17.13 9.96 7.22
C ASP A 291 -17.19 10.39 8.70
N MET A 292 -17.98 11.43 8.99
CA MET A 292 -18.11 11.96 10.35
C MET A 292 -18.83 11.01 11.31
N GLU A 293 -19.44 9.93 10.80
CA GLU A 293 -20.10 8.87 11.56
C GLU A 293 -19.18 7.65 11.77
N GLY A 294 -17.98 7.66 11.18
CA GLY A 294 -17.01 6.57 11.23
C GLY A 294 -17.22 5.49 10.17
N ASN A 295 -18.14 5.68 9.22
CA ASN A 295 -18.36 4.73 8.13
C ASN A 295 -17.29 4.90 7.05
N PRO A 296 -16.83 3.82 6.39
CA PRO A 296 -15.91 3.92 5.27
C PRO A 296 -16.46 4.77 4.11
N ILE A 297 -15.63 5.62 3.54
CA ILE A 297 -15.94 6.43 2.34
C ILE A 297 -15.54 5.64 1.10
N ASP A 298 -16.38 5.63 0.08
CA ASP A 298 -16.06 4.98 -1.20
C ASP A 298 -14.90 5.66 -1.94
N GLY A 299 -14.23 4.92 -2.83
CA GLY A 299 -13.07 5.43 -3.55
C GLY A 299 -13.31 6.67 -4.39
N LYS A 300 -14.49 6.75 -5.00
CA LYS A 300 -14.92 7.90 -5.80
C LYS A 300 -14.94 9.16 -4.93
N ASP A 301 -15.62 9.10 -3.80
CA ASP A 301 -15.79 10.22 -2.88
C ASP A 301 -14.49 10.64 -2.22
N ARG A 302 -13.59 9.68 -1.95
CA ARG A 302 -12.21 9.99 -1.53
C ARG A 302 -11.46 10.81 -2.58
N PHE A 303 -11.61 10.49 -3.87
CA PHE A 303 -11.02 11.32 -4.93
C PHE A 303 -11.68 12.70 -5.05
N SER A 304 -12.99 12.81 -4.84
CA SER A 304 -13.65 14.12 -4.78
C SER A 304 -13.12 14.96 -3.61
N ALA A 305 -12.95 14.36 -2.43
CA ALA A 305 -12.31 15.02 -1.29
C ALA A 305 -10.87 15.46 -1.62
N TYR A 306 -10.10 14.62 -2.32
CA TYR A 306 -8.77 14.96 -2.80
C TYR A 306 -8.76 16.15 -3.77
N GLN A 307 -9.63 16.15 -4.80
CA GLN A 307 -9.73 17.25 -5.77
C GLN A 307 -10.11 18.56 -5.09
N LEU A 308 -11.05 18.50 -4.14
CA LEU A 308 -11.45 19.65 -3.35
C LEU A 308 -10.26 20.16 -2.51
N THR A 309 -9.53 19.27 -1.85
CA THR A 309 -8.36 19.60 -1.03
C THR A 309 -7.26 20.27 -1.87
N GLN A 310 -6.96 19.74 -3.07
CA GLN A 310 -6.03 20.36 -4.01
C GLN A 310 -6.42 21.81 -4.34
N LYS A 311 -7.70 22.06 -4.60
CA LYS A 311 -8.19 23.42 -4.90
C LYS A 311 -8.19 24.33 -3.68
N MET A 312 -8.60 23.84 -2.52
CA MET A 312 -8.63 24.60 -1.25
C MET A 312 -7.23 25.06 -0.84
N LEU A 313 -6.24 24.19 -1.00
CA LEU A 313 -4.89 24.43 -0.54
C LEU A 313 -3.99 25.07 -1.60
N ALA A 314 -4.47 25.29 -2.84
CA ALA A 314 -3.66 25.77 -3.97
C ALA A 314 -2.86 27.05 -3.70
N ASN A 315 -3.39 27.94 -2.85
CA ASN A 315 -2.72 29.20 -2.48
C ASN A 315 -2.02 29.13 -1.11
N LYS A 316 -2.00 27.96 -0.45
CA LYS A 316 -1.37 27.76 0.84
C LYS A 316 0.06 27.26 0.64
N GLU A 317 1.02 28.07 1.06
CA GLU A 317 2.43 27.70 1.05
C GLU A 317 2.71 26.52 1.99
N LYS A 318 3.81 25.80 1.75
CA LYS A 318 4.31 24.71 2.59
C LYS A 318 3.26 23.64 2.91
N SER A 319 2.47 23.24 1.92
CA SER A 319 1.44 22.21 2.09
C SER A 319 1.78 20.97 1.27
N ALA A 320 1.39 19.80 1.76
CA ALA A 320 1.43 18.53 1.05
C ALA A 320 0.17 17.71 1.37
N ILE A 321 -0.27 16.87 0.45
CA ILE A 321 -1.45 16.01 0.63
C ILE A 321 -0.99 14.55 0.73
N LEU A 322 -1.60 13.80 1.64
CA LEU A 322 -1.44 12.36 1.78
C LEU A 322 -2.75 11.66 1.41
N PHE A 323 -2.66 10.78 0.42
CA PHE A 323 -3.71 9.84 0.04
C PHE A 323 -3.23 8.42 0.38
N ASP A 324 -3.70 7.88 1.50
CA ASP A 324 -3.32 6.54 1.96
C ASP A 324 -4.22 5.46 1.31
N GLU A 325 -3.77 4.22 1.17
CA GLU A 325 -4.51 3.10 0.54
C GLU A 325 -5.22 3.50 -0.78
N ILE A 326 -4.43 3.96 -1.76
CA ILE A 326 -4.95 4.39 -3.07
C ILE A 326 -5.61 3.23 -3.82
N GLU A 327 -5.16 1.99 -3.59
CA GLU A 327 -5.70 0.78 -4.21
C GLU A 327 -7.19 0.58 -3.91
N ASP A 328 -7.63 0.90 -2.70
CA ASP A 328 -9.04 0.80 -2.30
C ASP A 328 -9.89 1.92 -2.90
N ALA A 329 -9.25 3.00 -3.35
CA ALA A 329 -9.92 4.09 -4.03
C ALA A 329 -10.07 3.87 -5.53
N PHE A 330 -9.19 3.06 -6.13
CA PHE A 330 -9.28 2.78 -7.56
C PHE A 330 -10.51 1.92 -7.86
N PRO A 331 -11.34 2.33 -8.83
CA PRO A 331 -12.52 1.56 -9.20
C PRO A 331 -12.11 0.18 -9.72
N ASP A 332 -12.68 -0.88 -9.12
CA ASP A 332 -12.40 -2.28 -9.42
C ASP A 332 -12.16 -2.57 -10.90
N VAL A 333 -11.07 -3.27 -11.18
CA VAL A 333 -10.91 -4.03 -12.41
C VAL A 333 -11.90 -5.20 -12.32
N ASN A 334 -13.08 -5.07 -12.92
CA ASN A 334 -14.00 -6.19 -13.05
C ASN A 334 -13.31 -7.32 -13.83
N PHE A 335 -12.81 -8.33 -13.10
CA PHE A 335 -12.39 -9.59 -13.67
C PHE A 335 -13.64 -10.34 -14.14
N SER A 336 -13.89 -10.35 -15.44
CA SER A 336 -14.85 -11.30 -16.00
C SER A 336 -14.27 -12.72 -15.85
N PRO A 337 -15.07 -13.73 -15.46
CA PRO A 337 -14.63 -15.13 -15.36
C PRO A 337 -14.08 -15.72 -16.67
N PHE A 338 -14.22 -15.01 -17.79
CA PHE A 338 -13.80 -15.41 -19.14
C PHE A 338 -12.59 -14.62 -19.69
N GLY A 339 -11.78 -13.99 -18.83
CA GLY A 339 -10.47 -13.45 -19.23
C GLY A 339 -10.49 -12.17 -20.09
N HIS A 340 -11.66 -11.60 -20.36
CA HIS A 340 -11.77 -10.29 -21.00
C HIS A 340 -11.83 -9.18 -19.96
N VAL A 341 -10.72 -8.46 -19.79
CA VAL A 341 -10.65 -7.23 -19.02
C VAL A 341 -11.32 -6.12 -19.83
N THR A 342 -12.56 -5.78 -19.51
CA THR A 342 -13.21 -4.57 -20.07
C THR A 342 -12.85 -3.38 -19.19
N ARG A 343 -11.80 -2.64 -19.56
CA ARG A 343 -11.44 -1.36 -18.94
C ARG A 343 -12.29 -0.25 -19.57
N PRO A 344 -13.06 0.54 -18.81
CA PRO A 344 -13.64 1.76 -19.37
C PRO A 344 -12.52 2.80 -19.56
N ASP A 345 -12.17 3.11 -20.81
CA ASP A 345 -11.11 4.08 -21.17
C ASP A 345 -11.30 5.47 -20.53
N PHE A 346 -12.56 5.87 -20.28
CA PHE A 346 -12.90 7.16 -19.66
C PHE A 346 -12.31 7.31 -18.24
N LYS A 347 -12.18 6.22 -17.48
CA LYS A 347 -11.64 6.29 -16.10
C LYS A 347 -10.12 6.54 -16.09
N LYS A 348 -9.40 6.12 -17.14
CA LYS A 348 -7.95 6.36 -17.26
C LYS A 348 -7.64 7.82 -17.52
N ALA A 349 -8.31 8.43 -18.51
CA ALA A 349 -8.10 9.85 -18.86
C ALA A 349 -8.37 10.81 -17.69
N TRP A 350 -9.31 10.45 -16.80
CA TRP A 350 -9.60 11.25 -15.61
C TRP A 350 -8.50 11.17 -14.54
N VAL A 351 -8.01 9.96 -14.21
CA VAL A 351 -6.86 9.79 -13.28
C VAL A 351 -5.62 10.47 -13.84
N HIS A 352 -5.43 10.38 -15.15
CA HIS A 352 -4.37 11.03 -15.90
C HIS A 352 -4.35 12.54 -15.67
N GLN A 353 -5.49 13.19 -15.89
CA GLN A 353 -5.66 14.62 -15.66
C GLN A 353 -5.52 15.01 -14.18
N LEU A 354 -5.94 14.12 -13.27
CA LEU A 354 -5.83 14.33 -11.84
C LEU A 354 -4.37 14.37 -11.39
N LEU A 355 -3.46 13.56 -11.96
CA LEU A 355 -2.04 13.58 -11.59
C LEU A 355 -1.30 14.79 -12.20
N GLU A 356 -1.57 15.16 -13.45
CA GLU A 356 -0.80 16.19 -14.18
C GLU A 356 -1.02 17.64 -13.67
N GLY A 357 -2.19 17.94 -13.10
CA GLY A 357 -2.62 19.32 -12.81
C GLY A 357 -2.55 19.75 -11.35
N ASN A 358 -1.95 18.96 -10.47
CA ASN A 358 -2.02 19.13 -9.02
C ASN A 358 -1.20 20.33 -8.51
N PRO A 359 -1.83 21.38 -7.92
CA PRO A 359 -1.08 22.53 -7.41
C PRO A 359 -0.27 22.20 -6.16
N ILE A 360 -0.71 21.23 -5.35
CA ILE A 360 -0.05 20.82 -4.11
C ILE A 360 0.58 19.44 -4.30
N PRO A 361 1.84 19.25 -3.85
CA PRO A 361 2.48 17.94 -3.87
C PRO A 361 1.65 16.88 -3.16
N ALA A 362 1.47 15.74 -3.80
CA ALA A 362 0.68 14.64 -3.29
C ALA A 362 1.51 13.38 -3.07
N PHE A 363 1.36 12.78 -1.90
CA PHE A 363 1.88 11.47 -1.54
C PHE A 363 0.77 10.44 -1.64
N TRP A 364 1.08 9.34 -2.30
CA TRP A 364 0.16 8.26 -2.60
C TRP A 364 0.73 6.99 -2.00
N LEU A 365 -0.01 6.33 -1.11
CA LEU A 365 0.44 5.09 -0.47
C LEU A 365 -0.33 3.90 -1.02
N CYS A 366 0.38 2.81 -1.26
CA CYS A 366 -0.24 1.51 -1.51
C CYS A 366 0.54 0.35 -0.91
N ASN A 367 -0.11 -0.80 -0.78
CA ASN A 367 0.56 -2.03 -0.38
C ASN A 367 1.22 -2.73 -1.57
N SER A 368 0.62 -2.63 -2.76
CA SER A 368 1.15 -3.22 -3.98
C SER A 368 0.77 -2.37 -5.19
N VAL A 369 1.69 -2.28 -6.16
CA VAL A 369 1.47 -1.59 -7.43
C VAL A 369 0.78 -2.46 -8.49
N VAL A 370 0.56 -3.76 -8.22
CA VAL A 370 0.01 -4.72 -9.19
C VAL A 370 -1.38 -4.31 -9.70
N GLN A 371 -2.17 -3.61 -8.88
CA GLN A 371 -3.50 -3.14 -9.25
C GLN A 371 -3.47 -1.84 -10.07
N LEU A 372 -2.32 -1.17 -10.15
CA LEU A 372 -2.15 0.08 -10.88
C LEU A 372 -1.72 -0.20 -12.33
N ASP A 373 -2.32 0.51 -13.28
CA ASP A 373 -1.96 0.40 -14.69
C ASP A 373 -0.64 1.12 -14.99
N ASP A 374 0.21 0.55 -15.86
CA ASP A 374 1.50 1.15 -16.25
C ASP A 374 1.39 2.60 -16.72
N SER A 375 0.29 2.98 -17.38
CA SER A 375 0.08 4.36 -17.83
C SER A 375 -0.15 5.35 -16.68
N VAL A 376 -0.64 4.87 -15.53
CA VAL A 376 -0.78 5.63 -14.28
C VAL A 376 0.57 5.69 -13.57
N LEU A 377 1.28 4.55 -13.50
CA LEU A 377 2.60 4.49 -12.85
C LEU A 377 3.62 5.47 -13.44
N ARG A 378 3.61 5.65 -14.78
CA ARG A 378 4.50 6.60 -15.48
C ARG A 378 4.27 8.08 -15.15
N ARG A 379 3.19 8.42 -14.44
CA ARG A 379 2.81 9.80 -14.11
C ARG A 379 3.17 10.20 -12.69
N PHE A 380 3.66 9.26 -11.89
CA PHE A 380 4.30 9.61 -10.63
C PHE A 380 5.71 10.10 -10.93
N ASP A 381 6.03 11.32 -10.49
CA ASP A 381 7.36 11.91 -10.63
C ASP A 381 8.42 11.13 -9.85
N PHE A 382 7.98 10.53 -8.74
CA PHE A 382 8.83 9.79 -7.84
C PHE A 382 8.12 8.52 -7.37
N VAL A 383 8.80 7.39 -7.44
CA VAL A 383 8.28 6.09 -6.98
C VAL A 383 9.29 5.49 -6.01
N LEU A 384 8.84 5.18 -4.80
CA LEU A 384 9.66 4.63 -3.73
C LEU A 384 9.09 3.30 -3.22
N ASN A 385 9.91 2.26 -3.20
CA ASN A 385 9.58 0.98 -2.60
C ASN A 385 10.09 0.92 -1.15
N LEU A 386 9.17 0.88 -0.18
CA LEU A 386 9.46 0.66 1.22
C LEU A 386 9.51 -0.85 1.52
N ARG A 387 10.71 -1.40 1.34
CA ARG A 387 10.99 -2.83 1.49
C ARG A 387 10.97 -3.31 2.94
N ALA A 388 10.94 -4.63 3.11
CA ALA A 388 11.18 -5.25 4.40
C ALA A 388 12.58 -4.84 4.94
N PRO A 389 12.69 -4.43 6.20
CA PRO A 389 13.94 -3.95 6.77
C PRO A 389 15.00 -5.06 6.82
N THR A 390 16.27 -4.74 6.54
CA THR A 390 17.41 -5.66 6.70
C THR A 390 17.58 -6.10 8.16
N ARG A 391 18.38 -7.14 8.42
CA ARG A 391 18.64 -7.62 9.79
C ARG A 391 19.10 -6.51 10.73
N ASN A 392 20.06 -5.67 10.31
CA ASN A 392 20.56 -4.59 11.15
C ASN A 392 19.49 -3.52 11.39
N ILE A 393 18.62 -3.24 10.42
CA ILE A 393 17.50 -2.30 10.59
C ILE A 393 16.46 -2.91 11.53
N ARG A 394 16.13 -4.21 11.38
CA ARG A 394 15.25 -4.94 12.30
C ARG A 394 15.78 -4.91 13.72
N ARG A 395 17.09 -5.07 13.91
CA ARG A 395 17.72 -4.93 15.21
C ARG A 395 17.49 -3.52 15.78
N ARG A 396 17.72 -2.46 15.00
CA ARG A 396 17.46 -1.08 15.44
C ARG A 396 15.98 -0.83 15.77
N ILE A 397 15.06 -1.38 14.99
CA ILE A 397 13.62 -1.32 15.25
C ILE A 397 13.33 -1.97 16.60
N LEU A 398 13.83 -3.19 16.84
CA LEU A 398 13.66 -3.90 18.09
C LEU A 398 14.26 -3.13 19.27
N ASP A 399 15.48 -2.61 19.16
CA ASP A 399 16.12 -1.79 20.19
C ASP A 399 15.30 -0.53 20.50
N LYS A 400 14.76 0.13 19.47
CA LYS A 400 13.94 1.34 19.62
C LYS A 400 12.63 1.07 20.36
N TYR A 401 11.88 0.04 19.95
CA TYR A 401 10.56 -0.23 20.50
C TYR A 401 10.58 -1.09 21.77
N LEU A 402 11.56 -1.97 21.93
CA LEU A 402 11.63 -2.95 23.00
C LEU A 402 12.84 -2.79 23.92
N GLY A 403 13.83 -1.95 23.58
CA GLY A 403 15.08 -1.82 24.35
C GLY A 403 14.92 -1.21 25.74
N HIS A 404 13.76 -0.60 26.04
CA HIS A 404 13.42 -0.16 27.39
C HIS A 404 12.93 -1.31 28.30
N LEU A 405 12.65 -2.49 27.73
CA LEU A 405 12.24 -3.69 28.45
C LEU A 405 13.47 -4.51 28.88
N ASN A 406 13.32 -5.29 29.96
CA ASN A 406 14.38 -6.17 30.46
C ASN A 406 14.51 -7.44 29.60
N LEU A 407 15.09 -7.32 28.40
CA LEU A 407 15.28 -8.39 27.42
C LEU A 407 16.77 -8.68 27.21
N SER A 408 17.12 -9.93 26.90
CA SER A 408 18.51 -10.27 26.59
C SER A 408 18.93 -9.83 25.18
N ASP A 409 20.19 -9.41 25.03
CA ASP A 409 20.75 -9.06 23.72
C ASP A 409 20.73 -10.22 22.73
N ALA A 410 20.93 -11.44 23.23
CA ALA A 410 20.86 -12.66 22.45
C ALA A 410 19.45 -12.86 21.85
N TRP A 411 18.40 -12.59 22.64
CA TRP A 411 17.02 -12.67 22.17
C TRP A 411 16.70 -11.61 21.11
N LEU A 412 17.11 -10.37 21.34
CA LEU A 412 16.92 -9.29 20.35
C LEU A 412 17.68 -9.57 19.04
N ALA A 413 18.87 -10.15 19.11
CA ALA A 413 19.63 -10.58 17.93
C ALA A 413 18.92 -11.72 17.19
N GLN A 414 18.38 -12.70 17.92
CA GLN A 414 17.59 -13.78 17.34
C GLN A 414 16.31 -13.27 16.67
N MET A 415 15.62 -12.30 17.28
CA MET A 415 14.41 -11.72 16.72
C MET A 415 14.68 -10.90 15.45
N ALA A 416 15.85 -10.28 15.35
CA ALA A 416 16.27 -9.58 14.14
C ALA A 416 16.46 -10.51 12.92
N GLU A 417 16.53 -11.83 13.12
CA GLU A 417 16.57 -12.83 12.05
C GLU A 417 15.20 -13.12 11.41
N HIS A 418 14.10 -12.59 11.97
CA HIS A 418 12.80 -12.70 11.32
C HIS A 418 12.76 -11.81 10.06
N GLU A 419 12.85 -12.44 8.88
CA GLU A 419 12.87 -11.75 7.58
C GLU A 419 11.70 -10.78 7.38
N HIS A 420 10.52 -11.13 7.89
CA HIS A 420 9.29 -10.32 7.75
C HIS A 420 8.95 -9.48 8.98
N LEU A 421 9.90 -9.28 9.90
CA LEU A 421 9.66 -8.40 11.04
C LEU A 421 9.71 -6.94 10.60
N VAL A 422 8.56 -6.26 10.69
CA VAL A 422 8.39 -4.84 10.38
C VAL A 422 8.14 -4.02 11.66
N PRO A 423 8.27 -2.68 11.63
CA PRO A 423 8.04 -1.82 12.79
C PRO A 423 6.71 -2.07 13.51
N ALA A 424 5.62 -2.27 12.77
CA ALA A 424 4.30 -2.52 13.34
C ALA A 424 4.24 -3.77 14.26
N HIS A 425 5.08 -4.78 14.00
CA HIS A 425 5.19 -5.96 14.87
C HIS A 425 5.85 -5.59 16.21
N ALA A 426 6.97 -4.87 16.16
CA ALA A 426 7.71 -4.46 17.35
C ALA A 426 6.91 -3.47 18.21
N GLU A 427 6.26 -2.50 17.57
CA GLU A 427 5.40 -1.52 18.26
C GLU A 427 4.22 -2.20 18.97
N ASN A 428 3.54 -3.12 18.28
CA ASN A 428 2.43 -3.85 18.90
C ASN A 428 2.90 -4.73 20.07
N ALA A 429 4.05 -5.39 19.92
CA ALA A 429 4.66 -6.16 20.99
C ALA A 429 4.99 -5.28 22.20
N ALA A 430 5.56 -4.09 21.98
CA ALA A 430 5.85 -3.11 23.03
C ALA A 430 4.57 -2.65 23.76
N LYS A 431 3.51 -2.33 23.00
CA LYS A 431 2.20 -1.94 23.57
C LYS A 431 1.62 -3.03 24.47
N ILE A 432 1.70 -4.30 24.06
CA ILE A 432 1.22 -5.42 24.89
C ILE A 432 2.13 -5.61 26.10
N ALA A 433 3.45 -5.57 25.91
CA ALA A 433 4.45 -5.71 26.98
C ALA A 433 4.23 -4.70 28.11
N ALA A 434 3.90 -3.45 27.78
CA ALA A 434 3.65 -2.39 28.75
C ALA A 434 2.48 -2.70 29.71
N HIS A 435 1.61 -3.65 29.37
CA HIS A 435 0.48 -4.09 30.19
C HIS A 435 0.67 -5.50 30.78
N LEU A 436 1.81 -6.15 30.53
CA LEU A 436 2.15 -7.43 31.14
C LEU A 436 2.93 -7.18 32.45
N ASN A 437 2.35 -7.58 33.58
CA ASN A 437 3.04 -7.59 34.87
C ASN A 437 3.98 -8.81 34.96
N THR A 438 5.06 -8.80 34.19
CA THR A 438 6.03 -9.91 34.15
C THR A 438 7.40 -9.41 34.60
N GLU A 439 7.80 -9.76 35.83
CA GLU A 439 9.14 -9.45 36.37
C GLU A 439 10.23 -10.37 35.79
N ASN A 440 9.84 -11.54 35.27
CA ASN A 440 10.76 -12.53 34.72
C ASN A 440 11.06 -12.26 33.22
N SER A 441 12.29 -11.85 32.94
CA SER A 441 12.79 -11.58 31.59
C SER A 441 12.54 -12.74 30.60
N ARG A 442 12.77 -13.99 31.01
CA ARG A 442 12.57 -15.16 30.13
C ARG A 442 11.11 -15.43 29.79
N GLU A 443 10.22 -15.09 30.71
CA GLU A 443 8.77 -15.22 30.48
C GLU A 443 8.27 -14.11 29.56
N LEU A 444 8.78 -12.89 29.74
CA LEU A 444 8.50 -11.76 28.85
C LEU A 444 8.98 -12.06 27.41
N GLU A 445 10.22 -12.53 27.25
CA GLU A 445 10.77 -12.97 25.96
C GLU A 445 9.86 -13.99 25.25
N LYS A 446 9.44 -15.05 25.97
CA LYS A 446 8.51 -16.06 25.43
C LYS A 446 7.15 -15.48 25.04
N ASN A 447 6.64 -14.54 25.83
CA ASN A 447 5.38 -13.88 25.52
C ASN A 447 5.49 -13.01 24.27
N LEU A 448 6.59 -12.28 24.10
CA LEU A 448 6.84 -11.45 22.91
C LEU A 448 7.07 -12.29 21.66
N GLU A 449 7.82 -13.39 21.76
CA GLU A 449 7.94 -14.37 20.67
C GLU A 449 6.57 -14.89 20.24
N ARG A 450 5.71 -15.21 21.20
CA ARG A 450 4.35 -15.69 20.92
C ARG A 450 3.52 -14.62 20.23
N ILE A 451 3.59 -13.36 20.67
CA ILE A 451 2.85 -12.23 20.10
C ILE A 451 3.27 -12.00 18.65
N ILE A 452 4.57 -11.83 18.41
CA ILE A 452 5.12 -11.54 17.09
C ILE A 452 4.92 -12.75 16.17
N GLY A 453 5.26 -13.95 16.65
CA GLY A 453 5.13 -15.18 15.88
C GLY A 453 3.68 -15.49 15.49
N ASN A 454 2.71 -15.27 16.37
CA ASN A 454 1.30 -15.51 16.04
C ASN A 454 0.81 -14.57 14.93
N LYS A 455 1.23 -13.29 14.93
CA LYS A 455 0.89 -12.36 13.84
C LYS A 455 1.47 -12.81 12.51
N LEU A 456 2.74 -13.18 12.49
CA LEU A 456 3.41 -13.69 11.29
C LEU A 456 2.70 -14.96 10.78
N GLN A 457 2.31 -15.87 11.68
CA GLN A 457 1.61 -17.10 11.31
C GLN A 457 0.25 -16.85 10.64
N VAL A 458 -0.52 -15.87 11.11
CA VAL A 458 -1.82 -15.50 10.48
C VAL A 458 -1.62 -15.00 9.05
N MET A 459 -0.47 -14.40 8.75
CA MET A 459 -0.09 -13.96 7.40
C MET A 459 0.49 -15.09 6.54
N GLY A 460 0.44 -16.35 7.01
CA GLY A 460 1.02 -17.51 6.33
C GLY A 460 2.54 -17.60 6.44
N LEU A 461 3.17 -16.78 7.28
CA LEU A 461 4.62 -16.70 7.44
C LEU A 461 5.11 -17.57 8.61
N SER A 462 6.41 -17.87 8.63
CA SER A 462 7.00 -18.68 9.71
C SER A 462 6.86 -17.98 11.07
N ARG A 463 6.28 -18.70 12.03
CA ARG A 463 6.12 -18.27 13.42
C ARG A 463 7.45 -18.05 14.14
N LYS A 464 8.49 -18.78 13.77
CA LYS A 464 9.83 -18.71 14.36
C LYS A 464 10.78 -17.99 13.41
N PRO A 465 11.80 -17.30 13.95
CA PRO A 465 12.82 -16.72 13.09
C PRO A 465 13.41 -17.85 12.26
N ARG A 466 13.73 -17.60 10.99
CA ARG A 466 14.52 -18.56 10.23
C ARG A 466 15.76 -18.81 11.06
N THR A 467 15.89 -20.03 11.55
CA THR A 467 17.14 -20.47 12.18
C THR A 467 18.14 -20.36 11.04
N VAL A 468 19.02 -19.35 11.10
CA VAL A 468 20.12 -19.16 10.15
C VAL A 468 21.01 -20.38 10.29
N ILE A 469 20.60 -21.47 9.66
CA ILE A 469 21.03 -22.82 10.01
C ILE A 469 20.62 -23.07 11.49
N SER A 470 20.23 -24.28 11.85
CA SER A 470 20.45 -24.66 13.25
C SER A 470 21.95 -24.52 13.46
N ARG A 471 22.42 -23.41 14.06
CA ARG A 471 23.82 -23.27 14.53
C ARG A 471 24.00 -24.31 15.62
N GLU A 472 24.09 -25.57 15.20
CA GLU A 472 24.50 -26.75 15.96
C GLU A 472 25.90 -26.51 16.51
N THR A 473 26.66 -25.65 15.82
CA THR A 473 27.95 -25.09 16.20
C THR A 473 28.01 -23.61 15.80
N ARG A 474 28.77 -22.76 16.52
CA ARG A 474 28.99 -21.34 16.16
C ARG A 474 29.85 -21.23 14.89
N TYR A 475 29.35 -20.55 13.85
CA TYR A 475 30.05 -20.33 12.56
C TYR A 475 31.37 -19.54 12.70
N SER A 476 32.44 -20.00 12.06
CA SER A 476 33.76 -19.35 11.96
C SER A 476 34.46 -19.79 10.67
N LEU A 477 35.21 -18.87 10.05
CA LEU A 477 36.01 -19.19 8.87
C LEU A 477 37.20 -20.10 9.19
N GLU A 478 37.66 -20.12 10.45
CA GLU A 478 38.91 -20.78 10.87
C GLU A 478 38.94 -22.29 10.64
N TYR A 479 37.78 -22.94 10.68
CA TYR A 479 37.66 -24.40 10.52
C TYR A 479 37.21 -24.81 9.11
N LEU A 480 37.09 -23.88 8.18
CA LEU A 480 36.88 -24.19 6.77
C LEU A 480 38.22 -24.43 6.07
N ASN A 481 38.27 -25.33 5.08
CA ASN A 481 39.49 -25.58 4.29
C ASN A 481 39.30 -25.16 2.81
N PRO A 482 39.21 -23.86 2.53
CA PRO A 482 39.17 -23.33 1.17
C PRO A 482 40.56 -23.39 0.52
N ASP A 483 40.60 -23.46 -0.80
CA ASP A 483 41.82 -23.26 -1.59
C ASP A 483 42.17 -21.77 -1.85
N GLN A 484 41.29 -20.86 -1.40
CA GLN A 484 41.47 -19.40 -1.46
C GLN A 484 41.28 -18.74 -0.10
N ASP A 485 41.80 -17.52 0.06
CA ASP A 485 41.66 -16.72 1.29
C ASP A 485 40.27 -16.09 1.38
N LEU A 486 39.42 -16.61 2.28
CA LEU A 486 38.05 -16.12 2.46
C LEU A 486 37.98 -14.78 3.20
N GLU A 487 38.96 -14.44 4.03
CA GLU A 487 38.99 -13.14 4.72
C GLU A 487 39.32 -12.03 3.73
N ALA A 488 40.35 -12.23 2.90
CA ALA A 488 40.69 -11.29 1.83
C ALA A 488 39.52 -11.14 0.83
N LEU A 489 38.85 -12.24 0.49
CA LEU A 489 37.67 -12.21 -0.38
C LEU A 489 36.55 -11.37 0.21
N THR A 490 36.17 -11.60 1.47
CA THR A 490 35.06 -10.87 2.09
C THR A 490 35.36 -9.38 2.29
N GLN A 491 36.60 -9.02 2.61
CA GLN A 491 37.05 -7.63 2.61
C GLN A 491 36.99 -7.00 1.21
N GLY A 492 37.38 -7.74 0.16
CA GLY A 492 37.26 -7.29 -1.22
C GLY A 492 35.81 -7.07 -1.67
N LEU A 493 34.90 -7.96 -1.26
CA LEU A 493 33.47 -7.83 -1.52
C LEU A 493 32.85 -6.62 -0.81
N GLN A 494 33.34 -6.25 0.37
CA GLN A 494 32.88 -5.07 1.10
C GLN A 494 33.22 -3.75 0.38
N GLN A 495 34.21 -3.75 -0.50
CA GLN A 495 34.61 -2.56 -1.26
C GLN A 495 33.94 -2.50 -2.64
N ASN A 496 33.86 -3.63 -3.35
CA ASN A 496 33.41 -3.67 -4.74
C ASN A 496 31.94 -4.08 -4.90
N HIS A 497 31.34 -4.71 -3.88
CA HIS A 497 29.93 -5.16 -3.83
C HIS A 497 29.44 -6.04 -5.00
N GLN A 498 30.35 -6.52 -5.85
CA GLN A 498 30.04 -7.32 -7.04
C GLN A 498 31.03 -8.48 -7.17
N ALA A 499 30.50 -9.70 -7.34
CA ALA A 499 31.30 -10.89 -7.66
C ALA A 499 30.40 -12.06 -8.06
N ARG A 500 30.91 -12.93 -8.95
CA ARG A 500 30.28 -14.20 -9.32
C ARG A 500 31.15 -15.36 -8.83
N ILE A 501 30.71 -16.00 -7.76
CA ILE A 501 31.50 -16.99 -7.03
C ILE A 501 30.87 -18.39 -7.18
N CYS A 502 31.66 -19.36 -7.62
CA CYS A 502 31.30 -20.77 -7.60
C CYS A 502 31.99 -21.46 -6.43
N LEU A 503 31.22 -21.90 -5.44
CA LEU A 503 31.68 -22.70 -4.31
C LEU A 503 31.48 -24.19 -4.66
N TYR A 504 32.55 -24.98 -4.60
CA TYR A 504 32.48 -26.41 -4.89
C TYR A 504 33.28 -27.27 -3.93
N GLY A 505 32.88 -28.53 -3.76
CA GLY A 505 33.54 -29.46 -2.85
C GLY A 505 32.57 -30.46 -2.24
N ALA A 506 33.07 -31.36 -1.40
CA ALA A 506 32.24 -32.40 -0.79
C ALA A 506 31.06 -31.81 0.02
N PRO A 507 29.94 -32.56 0.19
CA PRO A 507 28.84 -32.14 1.06
C PRO A 507 29.30 -31.88 2.50
N GLY A 508 28.71 -30.87 3.15
CA GLY A 508 29.00 -30.54 4.54
C GLY A 508 30.28 -29.73 4.79
N THR A 509 31.03 -29.34 3.76
CA THR A 509 32.28 -28.57 3.88
C THR A 509 32.09 -27.07 4.20
N GLY A 510 30.85 -26.57 4.24
CA GLY A 510 30.56 -25.20 4.66
C GLY A 510 30.20 -24.20 3.55
N LYS A 511 29.99 -24.65 2.31
CA LYS A 511 29.64 -23.80 1.14
C LYS A 511 28.43 -22.89 1.38
N THR A 512 27.27 -23.46 1.67
CA THR A 512 26.03 -22.71 1.96
C THR A 512 26.20 -21.77 3.16
N ALA A 513 26.90 -22.23 4.20
CA ALA A 513 27.14 -21.43 5.40
C ALA A 513 28.05 -20.22 5.12
N PHE A 514 29.01 -20.34 4.19
CA PHE A 514 29.82 -19.23 3.73
C PHE A 514 29.00 -18.16 3.00
N ALA A 515 28.03 -18.55 2.16
CA ALA A 515 27.13 -17.58 1.52
C ALA A 515 26.30 -16.78 2.53
N HIS A 516 25.80 -17.42 3.59
CA HIS A 516 25.16 -16.73 4.71
C HIS A 516 26.11 -15.76 5.43
N TYR A 517 27.36 -16.20 5.68
CA TYR A 517 28.38 -15.34 6.28
C TYR A 517 28.68 -14.12 5.42
N VAL A 518 28.79 -14.27 4.10
CA VAL A 518 29.01 -13.17 3.16
C VAL A 518 27.86 -12.16 3.26
N ALA A 519 26.60 -12.61 3.25
CA ALA A 519 25.44 -11.72 3.40
C ALA A 519 25.44 -10.98 4.74
N GLU A 520 25.72 -11.68 5.85
CA GLU A 520 25.82 -11.08 7.19
C GLU A 520 26.98 -10.06 7.27
N TYR A 521 28.14 -10.39 6.69
CA TYR A 521 29.31 -9.52 6.67
C TYR A 521 29.10 -8.24 5.85
N LEU A 522 28.35 -8.34 4.74
CA LEU A 522 28.04 -7.22 3.87
C LEU A 522 26.82 -6.40 4.33
N ASP A 523 26.12 -6.82 5.39
CA ASP A 523 24.83 -6.26 5.83
C ASP A 523 23.76 -6.24 4.72
N LYS A 524 23.72 -7.31 3.92
CA LYS A 524 22.77 -7.48 2.81
C LYS A 524 21.81 -8.64 3.09
N PRO A 525 20.54 -8.57 2.63
CA PRO A 525 19.66 -9.73 2.64
C PRO A 525 20.25 -10.88 1.79
N LEU A 526 19.89 -12.12 2.10
CA LEU A 526 20.27 -13.29 1.31
C LEU A 526 19.04 -13.84 0.58
N LEU A 527 19.03 -13.77 -0.74
CA LEU A 527 18.06 -14.47 -1.57
C LEU A 527 18.58 -15.89 -1.85
N LYS A 528 18.14 -16.87 -1.06
CA LYS A 528 18.47 -18.28 -1.29
C LYS A 528 17.40 -18.95 -2.15
N LYS A 529 17.80 -19.54 -3.27
CA LYS A 529 16.99 -20.45 -4.10
C LYS A 529 17.69 -21.80 -4.21
N GLN A 530 16.93 -22.89 -4.19
CA GLN A 530 17.41 -24.17 -4.68
C GLN A 530 17.22 -24.21 -6.19
N ALA A 531 18.09 -24.94 -6.90
CA ALA A 531 17.90 -25.15 -8.33
C ALA A 531 16.49 -25.68 -8.68
N SER A 532 15.90 -26.53 -7.83
CA SER A 532 14.52 -27.02 -7.99
C SER A 532 13.43 -25.95 -7.90
N ASP A 533 13.69 -24.83 -7.21
CA ASP A 533 12.71 -23.75 -7.04
C ASP A 533 12.52 -22.93 -8.33
N ILE A 534 13.48 -23.06 -9.26
CA ILE A 534 13.57 -22.28 -10.49
C ILE A 534 13.05 -23.10 -11.69
N LEU A 535 13.11 -24.44 -11.60
CA LEU A 535 12.74 -25.36 -12.68
C LEU A 535 11.22 -25.47 -12.82
N SER A 536 10.70 -25.10 -14.00
CA SER A 536 9.31 -25.39 -14.41
C SER A 536 9.28 -26.34 -15.61
N LYS A 537 8.25 -27.19 -15.67
CA LYS A 537 7.96 -28.06 -16.84
C LYS A 537 7.37 -27.28 -18.02
N TRP A 538 6.98 -26.02 -17.81
CA TRP A 538 6.37 -25.16 -18.83
C TRP A 538 7.44 -24.26 -19.48
N VAL A 539 7.56 -24.36 -20.81
CA VAL A 539 8.54 -23.60 -21.60
C VAL A 539 8.26 -22.09 -21.47
N GLY A 540 9.28 -21.30 -21.11
CA GLY A 540 9.20 -19.84 -20.97
C GLY A 540 8.89 -19.34 -19.55
N GLU A 541 8.38 -20.19 -18.66
CA GLU A 541 8.09 -19.82 -17.27
C GLU A 541 9.38 -19.82 -16.42
N ALA A 542 10.24 -20.83 -16.63
CA ALA A 542 11.52 -20.92 -15.92
C ALA A 542 12.45 -19.75 -16.29
N GLU A 543 12.51 -19.34 -17.56
CA GLU A 543 13.30 -18.19 -17.99
C GLU A 543 12.84 -16.90 -17.32
N LYS A 544 11.51 -16.69 -17.22
CA LYS A 544 10.94 -15.55 -16.48
C LYS A 544 11.28 -15.58 -15.00
N ASN A 545 11.25 -16.76 -14.39
CA ASN A 545 11.59 -16.93 -12.97
C ASN A 545 13.08 -16.65 -12.71
N ILE A 546 13.97 -17.05 -13.63
CA ILE A 546 15.40 -16.73 -13.55
C ILE A 546 15.59 -15.21 -13.62
N ALA A 547 15.05 -14.55 -14.64
CA ALA A 547 15.15 -13.10 -14.79
C ALA A 547 14.61 -12.37 -13.55
N ALA A 548 13.39 -12.71 -13.12
CA ALA A 548 12.76 -12.10 -11.94
C ALA A 548 13.57 -12.29 -10.65
N MET A 549 14.25 -13.44 -10.49
CA MET A 549 15.11 -13.69 -9.32
C MET A 549 16.36 -12.79 -9.32
N PHE A 550 17.00 -12.59 -10.48
CA PHE A 550 18.14 -11.67 -10.58
C PHE A 550 17.69 -10.22 -10.42
N ASP A 551 16.58 -9.83 -11.04
CA ASP A 551 15.97 -8.52 -10.88
C ASP A 551 15.60 -8.24 -9.41
N GLU A 552 15.01 -9.22 -8.71
CA GLU A 552 14.70 -9.14 -7.28
C GLU A 552 15.98 -8.92 -6.46
N ALA A 553 17.01 -9.74 -6.69
CA ALA A 553 18.27 -9.62 -5.98
C ALA A 553 18.99 -8.29 -6.26
N GLU A 554 18.96 -7.79 -7.49
CA GLU A 554 19.65 -6.56 -7.88
C GLU A 554 18.89 -5.33 -7.37
N ALA A 555 17.57 -5.32 -7.57
CA ALA A 555 16.73 -4.25 -7.08
C ALA A 555 16.92 -4.10 -5.56
N ASP A 556 16.90 -5.21 -4.82
CA ASP A 556 16.89 -5.24 -3.36
C ASP A 556 18.30 -5.30 -2.73
N ASP A 557 19.36 -5.14 -3.53
CA ASP A 557 20.77 -5.20 -3.13
C ASP A 557 21.11 -6.43 -2.26
N MET A 558 20.63 -7.60 -2.70
CA MET A 558 20.78 -8.86 -1.99
C MET A 558 22.02 -9.64 -2.43
N VAL A 559 22.55 -10.48 -1.55
CA VAL A 559 23.41 -11.60 -1.96
C VAL A 559 22.50 -12.68 -2.52
N LEU A 560 22.73 -13.07 -3.78
CA LEU A 560 21.97 -14.13 -4.43
C LEU A 560 22.71 -15.47 -4.30
N LEU A 561 22.08 -16.45 -3.65
CA LEU A 561 22.59 -17.82 -3.54
C LEU A 561 21.70 -18.78 -4.30
N ILE A 562 22.28 -19.49 -5.28
CA ILE A 562 21.67 -20.70 -5.83
C ILE A 562 22.42 -21.91 -5.27
N ASP A 563 21.72 -22.69 -4.45
CA ASP A 563 22.24 -23.91 -3.83
C ASP A 563 21.97 -25.12 -4.73
N GLU A 564 22.88 -26.09 -4.74
CA GLU A 564 22.77 -27.33 -5.51
C GLU A 564 22.55 -27.10 -7.02
N VAL A 565 23.36 -26.21 -7.60
CA VAL A 565 23.32 -25.89 -9.05
C VAL A 565 23.77 -27.05 -9.94
N ASP A 566 24.27 -28.14 -9.36
CA ASP A 566 24.61 -29.35 -10.12
C ASP A 566 23.41 -29.97 -10.82
N SER A 567 22.20 -29.83 -10.28
CA SER A 567 20.97 -30.24 -10.98
C SER A 567 20.59 -29.32 -12.15
N PHE A 568 21.12 -28.10 -12.18
CA PHE A 568 20.81 -27.07 -13.17
C PHE A 568 21.87 -26.95 -14.28
N LEU A 569 23.15 -27.11 -13.93
CA LEU A 569 24.30 -26.88 -14.82
C LEU A 569 24.92 -28.17 -15.39
N LEU A 570 24.16 -29.27 -15.47
CA LEU A 570 24.64 -30.53 -16.06
C LEU A 570 25.16 -30.31 -17.50
N ASP A 571 26.13 -31.13 -17.91
CA ASP A 571 26.74 -31.06 -19.23
C ASP A 571 25.67 -30.97 -20.34
N ARG A 572 25.73 -29.89 -21.12
CA ARG A 572 24.81 -29.59 -22.23
C ARG A 572 24.76 -30.72 -23.26
N GLY A 573 25.84 -31.50 -23.38
CA GLY A 573 25.88 -32.68 -24.24
C GLY A 573 25.03 -33.86 -23.75
N SER A 574 24.61 -33.84 -22.48
CA SER A 574 23.74 -34.84 -21.84
C SER A 574 22.28 -34.40 -21.68
N ALA A 575 21.96 -33.16 -22.08
CA ALA A 575 20.61 -32.61 -22.02
C ALA A 575 19.66 -33.42 -22.91
N GLN A 576 18.54 -33.87 -22.35
CA GLN A 576 17.56 -34.67 -23.11
C GLN A 576 16.59 -33.78 -23.90
N ASN A 577 16.46 -32.51 -23.50
CA ASN A 577 15.49 -31.59 -24.06
C ASN A 577 16.11 -30.23 -24.39
N SER A 578 15.60 -29.56 -25.43
CA SER A 578 16.07 -28.22 -25.84
C SER A 578 15.78 -27.13 -24.80
N TRP A 579 14.76 -27.28 -23.95
CA TRP A 579 14.39 -26.30 -22.93
C TRP A 579 15.39 -26.26 -21.76
N GLU A 580 16.11 -27.35 -21.48
CA GLU A 580 17.18 -27.37 -20.46
C GLU A 580 18.34 -26.44 -20.87
N ILE A 581 18.63 -26.39 -22.18
CA ILE A 581 19.67 -25.53 -22.75
C ILE A 581 19.26 -24.05 -22.71
N THR A 582 17.98 -23.72 -22.95
CA THR A 582 17.51 -22.32 -22.91
C THR A 582 17.55 -21.76 -21.49
N GLN A 583 17.14 -22.54 -20.49
CA GLN A 583 17.21 -22.14 -19.07
C GLN A 583 18.65 -21.88 -18.60
N VAL A 584 19.59 -22.76 -18.96
CA VAL A 584 21.02 -22.55 -18.64
C VAL A 584 21.55 -21.29 -19.32
N ASN A 585 21.20 -21.05 -20.58
CA ASN A 585 21.63 -19.83 -21.27
C ASN A 585 21.07 -18.58 -20.62
N GLU A 586 19.80 -18.58 -20.23
CA GLU A 586 19.18 -17.45 -19.52
C GLU A 586 19.89 -17.18 -18.19
N LEU A 587 20.16 -18.21 -17.39
CA LEU A 587 20.94 -18.06 -16.14
C LEU A 587 22.29 -17.38 -16.41
N LEU A 588 23.01 -17.81 -17.44
CA LEU A 588 24.32 -17.24 -17.75
C LEU A 588 24.24 -15.79 -18.24
N VAL A 589 23.20 -15.45 -19.02
CA VAL A 589 22.95 -14.06 -19.44
C VAL A 589 22.67 -13.18 -18.22
N GLN A 590 21.77 -13.61 -17.34
CA GLN A 590 21.42 -12.87 -16.13
C GLN A 590 22.61 -12.73 -15.18
N MET A 591 23.40 -13.80 -15.00
CA MET A 591 24.66 -13.74 -14.26
C MET A 591 25.61 -12.69 -14.84
N GLU A 592 25.74 -12.60 -16.16
CA GLU A 592 26.63 -11.64 -16.84
C GLU A 592 26.18 -10.18 -16.73
N SER A 593 24.88 -9.92 -16.61
CA SER A 593 24.33 -8.58 -16.40
C SER A 593 24.18 -8.18 -14.93
N PHE A 594 24.19 -9.15 -14.02
CA PHE A 594 23.93 -8.91 -12.60
C PHE A 594 24.99 -8.04 -11.93
N ASN A 595 24.55 -6.93 -11.33
CA ASN A 595 25.39 -5.98 -10.60
C ASN A 595 25.34 -6.21 -9.08
N GLY A 596 25.69 -7.42 -8.63
CA GLY A 596 25.69 -7.76 -7.21
C GLY A 596 26.59 -8.95 -6.86
N VAL A 597 26.42 -9.49 -5.65
CA VAL A 597 27.15 -10.69 -5.20
C VAL A 597 26.33 -11.93 -5.48
N PHE A 598 26.74 -12.69 -6.50
CA PHE A 598 26.16 -13.96 -6.88
C PHE A 598 27.03 -15.12 -6.40
N ILE A 599 26.42 -16.08 -5.71
CA ILE A 599 27.08 -17.28 -5.20
C ILE A 599 26.32 -18.51 -5.70
N ALA A 600 27.03 -19.41 -6.38
CA ALA A 600 26.52 -20.72 -6.76
C ALA A 600 27.23 -21.81 -5.97
N SER A 601 26.50 -22.80 -5.49
CA SER A 601 27.00 -23.91 -4.67
C SER A 601 26.79 -25.25 -5.38
N THR A 602 27.85 -26.05 -5.55
CA THR A 602 27.79 -27.37 -6.22
C THR A 602 28.62 -28.43 -5.52
N ASN A 603 28.15 -29.69 -5.51
CA ASN A 603 28.94 -30.82 -5.04
C ASN A 603 29.67 -31.53 -6.20
N LEU A 604 29.29 -31.26 -7.45
CA LEU A 604 29.68 -32.02 -8.64
C LEU A 604 30.26 -31.10 -9.72
N LEU A 605 31.33 -30.35 -9.41
CA LEU A 605 31.96 -29.43 -10.37
C LEU A 605 32.35 -30.12 -11.69
N ASN A 606 32.76 -31.39 -11.63
CA ASN A 606 33.16 -32.17 -12.81
C ASN A 606 32.03 -32.41 -13.82
N LEU A 607 30.77 -32.23 -13.42
CA LEU A 607 29.61 -32.37 -14.31
C LEU A 607 29.16 -31.02 -14.90
N VAL A 608 29.74 -29.91 -14.46
CA VAL A 608 29.40 -28.57 -14.93
C VAL A 608 30.13 -28.27 -16.23
N ASP A 609 29.39 -27.78 -17.23
CA ASP A 609 29.93 -27.38 -18.53
C ASP A 609 31.03 -26.29 -18.41
N ALA A 610 32.11 -26.45 -19.20
CA ALA A 610 33.24 -25.54 -19.21
C ALA A 610 32.90 -24.09 -19.60
N ALA A 611 31.89 -23.87 -20.46
CA ALA A 611 31.43 -22.54 -20.83
C ALA A 611 30.73 -21.83 -19.66
N SER A 612 29.95 -22.56 -18.86
CA SER A 612 29.34 -22.05 -17.63
C SER A 612 30.41 -21.66 -16.60
N LEU A 613 31.43 -22.51 -16.42
CA LEU A 613 32.55 -22.21 -15.52
C LEU A 613 33.31 -20.93 -15.88
N ARG A 614 33.41 -20.54 -17.16
CA ARG A 614 34.12 -19.31 -17.56
C ARG A 614 33.46 -18.01 -17.11
N ARG A 615 32.18 -18.04 -16.71
CA ARG A 615 31.40 -16.85 -16.31
C ARG A 615 31.45 -16.54 -14.83
N PHE A 616 32.01 -17.46 -14.04
CA PHE A 616 32.35 -17.21 -12.64
C PHE A 616 33.71 -16.54 -12.56
N ASP A 617 33.77 -15.42 -11.84
CA ASP A 617 35.00 -14.68 -11.55
C ASP A 617 35.92 -15.50 -10.64
N LEU A 618 35.31 -16.20 -9.66
CA LEU A 618 36.01 -17.01 -8.67
C LEU A 618 35.42 -18.42 -8.59
N LYS A 619 36.31 -19.40 -8.48
CA LYS A 619 35.98 -20.81 -8.23
C LYS A 619 36.75 -21.25 -7.00
N ILE A 620 36.04 -21.56 -5.93
CA ILE A 620 36.63 -21.84 -4.62
C ILE A 620 36.30 -23.27 -4.23
N LYS A 621 37.35 -24.09 -4.10
CA LYS A 621 37.26 -25.45 -3.61
C LYS A 621 37.21 -25.45 -2.09
N PHE A 622 36.20 -26.09 -1.53
CA PHE A 622 36.10 -26.41 -0.12
C PHE A 622 36.49 -27.88 0.08
N ASP A 623 37.66 -28.10 0.66
CA ASP A 623 38.18 -29.43 0.95
C ASP A 623 37.79 -29.89 2.36
N TYR A 624 38.11 -31.14 2.69
CA TYR A 624 37.96 -31.69 4.04
C TYR A 624 38.83 -30.94 5.04
N MET A 625 38.42 -30.91 6.31
CA MET A 625 39.12 -30.15 7.34
C MET A 625 40.55 -30.65 7.57
N LYS A 626 41.48 -29.71 7.76
CA LYS A 626 42.84 -30.02 8.23
C LYS A 626 42.80 -30.48 9.69
N PRO A 627 43.81 -31.25 10.16
CA PRO A 627 43.82 -31.74 11.54
C PRO A 627 43.72 -30.64 12.61
N LYS A 628 44.35 -29.48 12.37
CA LYS A 628 44.24 -28.32 13.26
C LYS A 628 42.80 -27.78 13.33
N GLN A 629 42.12 -27.72 12.19
CA GLN A 629 40.76 -27.20 12.05
C GLN A 629 39.73 -28.11 12.71
N ALA A 630 39.83 -29.42 12.45
CA ALA A 630 39.00 -30.43 13.10
C ALA A 630 39.16 -30.38 14.63
N TRP A 631 40.40 -30.23 15.12
CA TRP A 631 40.66 -30.10 16.56
C TRP A 631 40.07 -28.81 17.16
N THR A 632 40.21 -27.68 16.48
CA THR A 632 39.59 -26.41 16.92
C THR A 632 38.08 -26.55 17.03
N LEU A 633 37.41 -27.09 15.99
CA LEU A 633 35.96 -27.28 16.01
C LEU A 633 35.53 -28.29 17.08
N PHE A 634 36.31 -29.36 17.30
CA PHE A 634 36.05 -30.34 18.35
C PHE A 634 36.04 -29.71 19.75
N LEU A 635 37.02 -28.86 20.06
CA LEU A 635 37.07 -28.14 21.33
C LEU A 635 35.91 -27.16 21.47
N GLN A 636 35.59 -26.42 20.41
CA GLN A 636 34.49 -25.46 20.40
C GLN A 636 33.14 -26.14 20.68
N VAL A 637 32.86 -27.28 20.04
CA VAL A 637 31.62 -28.03 20.27
C VAL A 637 31.50 -28.49 21.72
N LEU A 638 32.61 -28.93 22.33
CA LEU A 638 32.61 -29.37 23.73
C LEU A 638 32.36 -28.19 24.68
N GLU A 639 33.04 -27.07 24.45
CA GLU A 639 32.86 -25.85 25.23
C GLU A 639 31.41 -25.34 25.17
N GLU A 640 30.81 -25.32 23.98
CA GLU A 640 29.39 -24.95 23.77
C GLU A 640 28.42 -25.86 24.55
N HIS A 641 28.83 -27.09 24.87
CA HIS A 641 28.03 -28.07 25.62
C HIS A 641 28.51 -28.23 27.08
N GLY A 642 29.27 -27.26 27.60
CA GLY A 642 29.70 -27.20 29.00
C GLY A 642 30.77 -28.22 29.38
N CYS A 643 31.51 -28.73 28.39
CA CYS A 643 32.59 -29.69 28.59
C CYS A 643 33.93 -29.05 28.23
N HIS A 644 34.83 -28.93 29.22
CA HIS A 644 36.21 -28.51 28.98
C HIS A 644 37.12 -29.73 28.95
N VAL A 645 38.06 -29.72 28.01
CA VAL A 645 39.07 -30.76 27.85
C VAL A 645 40.41 -30.20 28.30
N GLU A 646 41.07 -30.86 29.25
CA GLU A 646 42.41 -30.49 29.70
C GLU A 646 43.45 -30.68 28.58
N GLU A 647 44.56 -29.93 28.60
CA GLU A 647 45.64 -29.98 27.58
C GLU A 647 46.24 -31.38 27.37
N GLU A 648 46.01 -32.30 28.30
CA GLU A 648 46.52 -33.68 28.30
C GLU A 648 45.69 -34.65 27.44
N ALA A 649 44.63 -34.18 26.78
CA ALA A 649 43.80 -34.92 25.83
C ALA A 649 44.48 -35.25 24.49
N ARG A 650 45.79 -35.54 24.52
CA ARG A 650 46.60 -35.93 23.36
C ARG A 650 46.00 -37.13 22.61
N GLN A 651 45.34 -38.04 23.32
CA GLN A 651 44.70 -39.21 22.71
C GLN A 651 43.53 -38.83 21.80
N TYR A 652 42.58 -38.02 22.27
CA TYR A 652 41.45 -37.57 21.44
C TYR A 652 41.90 -36.78 20.22
N LYS A 653 42.93 -35.92 20.38
CA LYS A 653 43.52 -35.21 19.24
C LYS A 653 44.13 -36.19 18.24
N THR A 654 44.89 -37.18 18.71
CA THR A 654 45.54 -38.19 17.86
C THR A 654 44.50 -39.03 17.11
N ASP A 655 43.44 -39.46 17.79
CA ASP A 655 42.38 -40.28 17.19
C ASP A 655 41.53 -39.47 16.21
N LEU A 656 41.24 -38.20 16.51
CA LEU A 656 40.55 -37.29 15.60
C LEU A 656 41.37 -37.03 14.32
N VAL A 657 42.71 -36.91 14.42
CA VAL A 657 43.60 -36.72 13.26
C VAL A 657 43.58 -37.94 12.32
N ARG A 658 43.27 -39.14 12.83
CA ARG A 658 43.18 -40.37 12.01
C ARG A 658 41.91 -40.43 11.18
N LEU A 659 40.94 -39.57 11.44
CA LEU A 659 39.70 -39.52 10.68
C LEU A 659 39.90 -38.68 9.43
N ASP A 660 40.05 -39.37 8.32
CA ASP A 660 40.05 -38.75 7.00
C ASP A 660 38.64 -38.28 6.62
N ASN A 661 38.58 -37.26 5.76
CA ASN A 661 37.34 -36.77 5.15
C ASN A 661 36.30 -36.15 6.10
N LEU A 662 36.76 -35.57 7.21
CA LEU A 662 35.94 -34.82 8.16
C LEU A 662 35.48 -33.48 7.59
N THR A 663 34.21 -33.15 7.81
CA THR A 663 33.62 -31.86 7.45
C THR A 663 32.93 -31.21 8.64
N PRO A 664 32.77 -29.87 8.67
CA PRO A 664 31.97 -29.22 9.71
C PRO A 664 30.53 -29.77 9.80
N GLY A 665 29.96 -30.21 8.68
CA GLY A 665 28.66 -30.86 8.62
C GLY A 665 28.55 -32.17 9.40
N ASP A 666 29.67 -32.90 9.58
CA ASP A 666 29.68 -34.11 10.41
C ASP A 666 29.48 -33.78 11.89
N PHE A 667 30.17 -32.74 12.39
CA PHE A 667 29.98 -32.24 13.76
C PHE A 667 28.54 -31.79 13.99
N ALA A 668 27.99 -31.04 13.04
CA ALA A 668 26.61 -30.56 13.08
C ALA A 668 25.63 -31.75 13.17
N THR A 669 25.84 -32.78 12.34
CA THR A 669 25.08 -34.04 12.35
C THR A 669 25.18 -34.77 13.69
N VAL A 670 26.37 -34.88 14.28
CA VAL A 670 26.54 -35.51 15.60
C VAL A 670 25.82 -34.73 16.70
N VAL A 671 25.88 -33.40 16.70
CA VAL A 671 25.14 -32.56 17.65
C VAL A 671 23.63 -32.79 17.52
N ARG A 672 23.10 -32.86 16.28
CA ARG A 672 21.67 -33.20 16.04
C ARG A 672 21.32 -34.57 16.58
N GLN A 673 22.14 -35.58 16.30
CA GLN A 673 21.93 -36.93 16.82
C GLN A 673 21.90 -36.95 18.35
N SER A 674 22.81 -36.21 18.99
CA SER A 674 22.87 -36.09 20.45
C SER A 674 21.57 -35.53 21.01
N ARG A 675 21.03 -34.47 20.40
CA ARG A 675 19.74 -33.87 20.81
C ARG A 675 18.57 -34.83 20.62
N SER A 676 18.48 -35.47 19.45
CA SER A 676 17.41 -36.43 19.14
C SER A 676 17.42 -37.67 20.05
N LEU A 677 18.62 -38.09 20.49
CA LEU A 677 18.80 -39.23 21.38
C LEU A 677 18.86 -38.83 22.87
N ASN A 678 18.70 -37.55 23.19
CA ASN A 678 18.85 -36.98 24.53
C ASN A 678 20.17 -37.41 25.22
N LYS A 679 21.26 -37.42 24.46
CA LYS A 679 22.61 -37.73 24.94
C LYS A 679 23.38 -36.45 25.24
N THR A 680 24.22 -36.50 26.27
CA THR A 680 25.14 -35.41 26.62
C THR A 680 26.39 -35.49 25.75
N ILE A 681 26.81 -34.37 25.17
CA ILE A 681 28.04 -34.30 24.40
C ILE A 681 29.23 -34.33 25.37
N GLN A 682 30.05 -35.36 25.24
CA GLN A 682 31.28 -35.59 26.01
C GLN A 682 32.38 -36.00 25.01
N PRO A 683 33.67 -35.86 25.33
CA PRO A 683 34.75 -36.05 24.35
C PRO A 683 34.73 -37.43 23.68
N HIS A 684 34.55 -38.48 24.48
CA HIS A 684 34.44 -39.86 23.99
C HIS A 684 33.22 -40.09 23.09
N TYR A 685 32.07 -39.49 23.42
CA TYR A 685 30.84 -39.62 22.64
C TYR A 685 30.97 -38.89 21.31
N LEU A 686 31.46 -37.65 21.33
CA LEU A 686 31.66 -36.83 20.14
C LEU A 686 32.63 -37.52 19.18
N LEU A 687 33.78 -37.99 19.67
CA LEU A 687 34.75 -38.71 18.84
C LEU A 687 34.12 -39.97 18.23
N ALA A 688 33.54 -40.86 19.04
CA ALA A 688 32.96 -42.12 18.56
C ALA A 688 31.83 -41.91 17.54
N ALA A 689 31.03 -40.85 17.71
CA ALA A 689 29.99 -40.50 16.76
C ALA A 689 30.57 -39.95 15.43
N LEU A 690 31.61 -39.12 15.49
CA LEU A 690 32.34 -38.65 14.29
C LEU A 690 33.00 -39.81 13.54
N GLU A 691 33.60 -40.78 14.25
CA GLU A 691 34.15 -41.98 13.63
C GLU A 691 33.09 -42.76 12.84
N LYS A 692 31.87 -42.84 13.40
CA LYS A 692 30.75 -43.52 12.77
C LYS A 692 30.28 -42.79 11.52
N GLU A 693 30.19 -41.47 11.55
CA GLU A 693 29.84 -40.64 10.39
C GLU A 693 30.90 -40.76 9.27
N CYS A 694 32.20 -40.67 9.61
CA CYS A 694 33.27 -40.88 8.63
C CYS A 694 33.19 -42.25 7.95
N LYS A 695 32.89 -43.33 8.70
CA LYS A 695 32.74 -44.68 8.16
C LYS A 695 31.50 -44.86 7.28
N ALA A 696 30.45 -44.06 7.49
CA ALA A 696 29.21 -44.14 6.71
C ALA A 696 29.31 -43.49 5.33
N LYS A 697 30.37 -42.69 5.06
CA LYS A 697 30.53 -41.98 3.79
C LYS A 697 30.95 -42.92 2.63
N PRO A 698 30.40 -42.72 1.42
CA PRO A 698 30.79 -43.51 0.25
C PRO A 698 32.27 -43.29 -0.08
N GLY A 699 33.04 -44.38 -0.15
CA GLY A 699 34.49 -44.38 -0.39
C GLY A 699 35.36 -44.67 0.85
N ALA A 700 34.77 -44.75 2.05
CA ALA A 700 35.46 -45.17 3.26
C ALA A 700 35.82 -46.67 3.19
N GLY A 701 37.06 -46.99 2.78
CA GLY A 701 37.56 -48.38 2.74
C GLY A 701 38.53 -48.73 1.61
N LYS A 702 38.85 -47.84 0.66
CA LYS A 702 39.92 -48.10 -0.32
C LYS A 702 41.26 -47.62 0.23
N SER A 703 41.89 -48.41 1.10
CA SER A 703 43.34 -48.27 1.32
C SER A 703 44.06 -48.68 0.04
N ILE A 704 44.88 -47.77 -0.51
CA ILE A 704 45.84 -48.08 -1.57
C ILE A 704 46.87 -49.05 -0.96
N GLY A 705 46.73 -50.34 -1.26
CA GLY A 705 47.77 -51.33 -1.01
C GLY A 705 48.80 -51.27 -2.14
N PHE A 706 49.88 -50.52 -1.95
CA PHE A 706 51.14 -50.81 -2.66
C PHE A 706 51.99 -51.66 -1.72
N ILE A 707 51.99 -52.97 -1.96
CA ILE A 707 53.07 -53.86 -1.51
C ILE A 707 54.15 -53.79 -2.59
N GLY A 708 55.35 -53.40 -2.19
CA GLY A 708 56.53 -53.53 -3.03
C GLY A 708 56.97 -54.99 -3.12
N SER A 709 57.29 -55.41 -4.35
CA SER A 709 58.37 -56.34 -4.71
C SER A 709 58.54 -56.30 -6.22
#